data_AF-A0A1C5KB03-F1
#
_entry.id   AF-A0A1C5KB03-F1
#
_cell.length_a   1.000
_cell.length_b   1.000
_cell.length_c   1.000
_cell.angle_alpha   90.00
_cell.angle_beta   90.00
_cell.angle_gamma   90.00
#
_symmetry.space_group_name_H-M   'P 1'
#
loop_
_entity.id
_entity.type
_entity.pdbx_description
1 polymer ?
#
loop_
_entity_poly.entity_id
_entity_poly.type
_entity_poly.pdbx_seq_one_letter_code
_entity_poly.pdbx_strand_id
1 'polypeptide(L)'
;MTTHPDPVRETPEVAPVEPRAAADVPPAAPAAGSAPADWAAGVDTVPRAGGTPGELQPYAELGLRDDEYERIRDILGRRPTQAELAMYSIMWSEHCSYKSSKVHLRQFGEKAPPSDRLLAGIGENAGVVRVSDELAVTFKVESHNHPSFVEPYQGAATGVGGIVRDILAMGARPVAVMDPLRFGAADHPDTARVLPGVVAGIGGYGNCLGLPNIGGEVVFDPCYQGNPLVNALCLGVLPVNRLQSKAAAGPGNIVVLMGAKTGRDGIGGVSVLASATFDEGSEERRPSVQVGDPFMEKLLIEACLELYDAELVVGIQDLGGAGLTCALTETAAAAGTGMRVWLERVPLREPSMEPHEILASESQERMLLVVEPEKLDAVLKTAEKWGVWATAIGEVTPPAPDGQPGRLVITWRDHLVVDVPPGSLVDDGPVYARPMREPADLILLQADRAETLPRPADPEALRETVLRMVASPNLADKTWVTEQYDRYVLGNTVLAQPEDSGVIRIDERTGLGVALSVDGNGRYARLDPYHGTKLALAEAYRNVVVTGAKPIAVTNCLNFGSPEDPGVMWQFAEAVRGLADGCAELGIPVTGGNVSFYNQTGAAAIHPTPVVGVLGVLDDVANRVPMGFVPRPNGDHDQLFLLGETHVELSGSEWAWVTHEHLGGVPPQVDLAHERALGELLAEAARVGHLSSAHDLSDGGLAQSLVESCLRRGVGARVAVPERFAGGSMPFVYLFSESAGRVLVSVPRGHEKAFTALCAERGVPFELIGVTDPAGGALEVHGQFRIGLDELRAAHTATLPRLFSGAEVVEVPAPATGVAGAVEAVPLPVTEPAAEVAPVDPASVDSEPIASAGPTPRTGAAEPVAPAADEAPEAVADPAEAAADEPAEAAGADEPAEAAGAAEPAEAAAEATDAGDGEQPAAPDQR
;
A
#
# COMPACT_ATOMS: atom_id res chain seq x y z
N MET A 1 22.40 44.65 29.21
CA MET A 1 23.27 45.81 29.54
C MET A 1 23.63 46.51 28.24
N THR A 2 23.78 47.85 28.31
CA THR A 2 24.18 48.84 27.28
C THR A 2 23.22 49.05 26.09
N THR A 3 22.82 50.25 25.63
CA THR A 3 22.50 51.61 26.15
C THR A 3 22.26 52.51 24.92
N HIS A 4 21.02 53.01 24.72
CA HIS A 4 20.55 54.32 24.17
C HIS A 4 21.21 55.01 22.91
N PRO A 5 20.60 56.05 22.27
CA PRO A 5 19.16 56.41 22.05
C PRO A 5 18.79 57.08 20.67
N ASP A 6 17.48 57.07 20.34
CA ASP A 6 16.60 58.09 19.66
C ASP A 6 16.86 58.64 18.22
N PRO A 7 15.84 59.17 17.46
CA PRO A 7 14.61 59.84 17.95
C PRO A 7 13.26 59.60 17.23
N VAL A 8 12.23 60.04 17.94
CA VAL A 8 10.76 60.08 17.74
C VAL A 8 10.26 60.90 16.54
N ARG A 9 9.14 60.46 15.91
CA ARG A 9 8.08 61.38 15.44
C ARG A 9 6.68 60.77 15.43
N GLU A 10 5.75 61.58 15.93
CA GLU A 10 4.35 61.43 16.31
C GLU A 10 3.37 60.79 15.30
N THR A 11 2.41 60.02 15.81
CA THR A 11 1.15 59.64 15.13
C THR A 11 -0.05 60.16 15.95
N PRO A 12 -1.08 60.77 15.31
CA PRO A 12 -2.28 61.23 16.00
C PRO A 12 -3.38 60.17 16.07
N GLU A 13 -4.11 60.15 17.18
CA GLU A 13 -5.32 59.34 17.43
C GLU A 13 -6.47 59.67 16.47
N VAL A 14 -7.20 58.63 16.03
CA VAL A 14 -8.52 58.76 15.39
C VAL A 14 -9.50 57.74 16.01
N ALA A 15 -10.66 58.25 16.42
CA ALA A 15 -11.76 57.59 17.13
C ALA A 15 -12.59 56.61 16.26
N PRO A 16 -13.42 55.72 16.86
CA PRO A 16 -14.16 54.68 16.12
C PRO A 16 -15.43 55.22 15.44
N VAL A 17 -15.74 54.69 14.25
CA VAL A 17 -16.92 55.06 13.44
C VAL A 17 -17.90 53.88 13.39
N GLU A 18 -19.17 54.15 13.69
CA GLU A 18 -20.32 53.23 13.63
C GLU A 18 -20.75 52.86 12.19
N PRO A 19 -21.46 51.71 11.99
CA PRO A 19 -21.80 51.20 10.66
C PRO A 19 -23.01 51.92 10.03
N ARG A 20 -22.89 52.24 8.73
CA ARG A 20 -23.94 52.88 7.93
C ARG A 20 -24.68 51.84 7.07
N ALA A 21 -26.01 51.91 7.08
CA ALA A 21 -26.93 51.06 6.32
C ALA A 21 -26.74 51.16 4.79
N ALA A 22 -26.86 50.01 4.10
CA ALA A 22 -26.82 49.89 2.65
C ALA A 22 -28.16 50.28 2.01
N ALA A 23 -28.08 50.96 0.87
CA ALA A 23 -29.21 51.43 0.08
C ALA A 23 -29.65 50.40 -0.99
N ASP A 24 -30.96 50.32 -1.22
CA ASP A 24 -31.63 49.49 -2.23
C ASP A 24 -31.18 49.81 -3.67
N VAL A 25 -30.82 48.78 -4.43
CA VAL A 25 -30.70 48.80 -5.90
C VAL A 25 -31.51 47.63 -6.47
N PRO A 26 -32.47 47.85 -7.38
CA PRO A 26 -33.29 46.78 -7.93
C PRO A 26 -32.53 45.97 -9.01
N PRO A 27 -32.68 44.64 -9.08
CA PRO A 27 -31.97 43.82 -10.05
C PRO A 27 -32.55 43.95 -11.47
N ALA A 28 -31.67 43.94 -12.46
CA ALA A 28 -32.00 43.89 -13.89
C ALA A 28 -32.47 42.48 -14.30
N ALA A 29 -33.45 42.42 -15.21
CA ALA A 29 -34.02 41.17 -15.71
C ALA A 29 -33.07 40.41 -16.65
N PRO A 30 -32.97 39.07 -16.57
CA PRO A 30 -32.13 38.28 -17.46
C PRO A 30 -32.84 38.00 -18.81
N ALA A 31 -32.04 37.96 -19.87
CA ALA A 31 -32.45 37.61 -21.23
C ALA A 31 -32.62 36.09 -21.39
N ALA A 32 -33.62 35.68 -22.17
CA ALA A 32 -34.01 34.29 -22.39
C ALA A 32 -33.04 33.55 -23.33
N GLY A 33 -32.50 32.42 -22.85
CA GLY A 33 -31.77 31.41 -23.61
C GLY A 33 -31.83 30.08 -22.85
N SER A 34 -32.21 29.01 -23.55
CA SER A 34 -32.70 27.72 -23.03
C SER A 34 -31.72 26.95 -22.13
N ALA A 35 -32.15 26.67 -20.89
CA ALA A 35 -31.59 25.68 -19.96
C ALA A 35 -32.49 24.43 -19.88
N PRO A 36 -31.98 23.26 -19.44
CA PRO A 36 -32.78 22.05 -19.24
C PRO A 36 -33.83 22.24 -18.14
N ALA A 37 -34.88 21.42 -18.17
CA ALA A 37 -36.12 21.56 -17.41
C ALA A 37 -35.97 22.03 -15.95
N ASP A 38 -36.78 23.06 -15.64
CA ASP A 38 -36.97 23.76 -14.37
C ASP A 38 -37.31 22.80 -13.19
N TRP A 39 -36.44 22.71 -12.18
CA TRP A 39 -36.73 22.09 -10.87
C TRP A 39 -37.55 23.04 -9.98
N ALA A 40 -38.75 23.39 -10.43
CA ALA A 40 -39.55 24.49 -9.89
C ALA A 40 -40.17 24.29 -8.47
N ALA A 41 -39.69 23.38 -7.61
CA ALA A 41 -40.50 22.89 -6.48
C ALA A 41 -39.82 22.73 -5.09
N GLY A 42 -38.66 23.36 -4.84
CA GLY A 42 -38.01 23.37 -3.51
C GLY A 42 -37.30 22.08 -3.11
N VAL A 43 -36.74 22.03 -1.89
CA VAL A 43 -35.95 20.89 -1.34
C VAL A 43 -36.78 19.59 -1.36
N ASP A 44 -36.20 18.50 -1.85
CA ASP A 44 -36.87 17.19 -1.86
C ASP A 44 -36.82 16.55 -0.46
N THR A 45 -37.99 16.42 0.16
CA THR A 45 -38.15 16.00 1.57
C THR A 45 -38.80 14.63 1.68
N VAL A 46 -38.57 13.95 2.80
CA VAL A 46 -39.18 12.64 3.10
C VAL A 46 -40.71 12.66 2.99
N PRO A 47 -41.44 13.67 3.53
CA PRO A 47 -42.90 13.77 3.32
C PRO A 47 -43.31 13.96 1.86
N ARG A 48 -42.56 14.77 1.08
CA ARG A 48 -42.83 14.96 -0.35
C ARG A 48 -42.64 13.67 -1.12
N ALA A 49 -41.56 12.93 -0.85
CA ALA A 49 -41.26 11.67 -1.49
C ALA A 49 -42.39 10.64 -1.28
N GLY A 50 -42.99 10.61 -0.10
CA GLY A 50 -44.19 9.79 0.16
C GLY A 50 -45.43 10.22 -0.65
N GLY A 51 -45.56 11.51 -0.97
CA GLY A 51 -46.67 12.06 -1.76
C GLY A 51 -46.48 12.02 -3.28
N THR A 52 -45.29 11.65 -3.78
CA THR A 52 -44.91 11.74 -5.21
C THR A 52 -44.28 10.45 -5.76
N PRO A 53 -44.93 9.28 -5.60
CA PRO A 53 -44.32 7.98 -5.92
C PRO A 53 -44.00 7.73 -7.41
N GLY A 54 -44.53 8.57 -8.31
CA GLY A 54 -44.31 8.50 -9.76
C GLY A 54 -43.42 9.61 -10.33
N GLU A 55 -42.81 10.44 -9.47
CA GLU A 55 -41.82 11.44 -9.90
C GLU A 55 -40.57 10.71 -10.42
N LEU A 56 -40.11 11.06 -11.62
CA LEU A 56 -38.93 10.45 -12.24
C LEU A 56 -37.66 10.88 -11.50
N GLN A 57 -36.73 9.94 -11.30
CA GLN A 57 -35.45 10.19 -10.63
C GLN A 57 -34.29 9.70 -11.50
N PRO A 58 -33.14 10.40 -11.51
CA PRO A 58 -32.01 10.09 -12.38
C PRO A 58 -31.10 8.98 -11.81
N TYR A 59 -31.67 7.87 -11.31
CA TYR A 59 -30.87 6.83 -10.63
C TYR A 59 -29.86 6.14 -11.56
N ALA A 60 -30.20 5.96 -12.84
CA ALA A 60 -29.29 5.38 -13.82
C ALA A 60 -28.07 6.28 -14.11
N GLU A 61 -28.27 7.59 -14.13
CA GLU A 61 -27.18 8.58 -14.29
C GLU A 61 -26.24 8.59 -13.06
N LEU A 62 -26.75 8.14 -11.91
CA LEU A 62 -26.00 7.96 -10.66
C LEU A 62 -25.38 6.55 -10.54
N GLY A 63 -25.40 5.74 -11.59
CA GLY A 63 -24.75 4.42 -11.62
C GLY A 63 -25.54 3.28 -10.96
N LEU A 64 -26.80 3.52 -10.56
CA LEU A 64 -27.69 2.47 -10.04
C LEU A 64 -28.40 1.73 -11.16
N ARG A 65 -28.61 0.43 -10.97
CA ARG A 65 -29.44 -0.41 -11.85
C ARG A 65 -30.92 -0.34 -11.49
N ASP A 66 -31.78 -0.76 -12.42
CA ASP A 66 -33.24 -0.78 -12.21
C ASP A 66 -33.63 -1.61 -10.97
N ASP A 67 -33.03 -2.78 -10.79
CA ASP A 67 -33.28 -3.67 -9.65
C ASP A 67 -32.72 -3.11 -8.33
N GLU A 68 -31.55 -2.45 -8.38
CA GLU A 68 -30.99 -1.74 -7.22
C GLU A 68 -31.93 -0.60 -6.79
N TYR A 69 -32.45 0.19 -7.73
CA TYR A 69 -33.41 1.27 -7.44
C TYR A 69 -34.75 0.75 -6.91
N GLU A 70 -35.31 -0.31 -7.49
CA GLU A 70 -36.53 -0.96 -6.97
C GLU A 70 -36.33 -1.44 -5.53
N ARG A 71 -35.18 -2.07 -5.24
CA ARG A 71 -34.85 -2.52 -3.88
C ARG A 71 -34.75 -1.36 -2.89
N ILE A 72 -34.16 -0.22 -3.28
CA ILE A 72 -34.12 0.99 -2.46
C ILE A 72 -35.55 1.46 -2.14
N ARG A 73 -36.46 1.44 -3.13
CA ARG A 73 -37.86 1.82 -2.91
C ARG A 73 -38.57 0.88 -1.93
N ASP A 74 -38.30 -0.41 -2.02
CA ASP A 74 -38.88 -1.42 -1.13
C ASP A 74 -38.38 -1.25 0.31
N ILE A 75 -37.07 -1.03 0.49
CA ILE A 75 -36.45 -0.74 1.80
C ILE A 75 -37.10 0.49 2.46
N LEU A 76 -37.30 1.56 1.68
CA LEU A 76 -37.85 2.81 2.18
C LEU A 76 -39.39 2.82 2.27
N GLY A 77 -40.08 1.93 1.56
CA GLY A 77 -41.53 1.93 1.40
C GLY A 77 -42.07 3.12 0.58
N ARG A 78 -41.19 3.84 -0.13
CA ARG A 78 -41.48 5.03 -0.95
C ARG A 78 -40.34 5.27 -1.94
N ARG A 79 -40.47 6.27 -2.83
CA ARG A 79 -39.30 6.74 -3.57
C ARG A 79 -38.27 7.37 -2.60
N PRO A 80 -36.96 7.24 -2.82
CA PRO A 80 -35.95 7.97 -2.05
C PRO A 80 -36.09 9.49 -2.30
N THR A 81 -35.65 10.32 -1.36
CA THR A 81 -35.36 11.73 -1.64
C THR A 81 -34.12 11.85 -2.54
N GLN A 82 -33.85 13.03 -3.09
CA GLN A 82 -32.59 13.28 -3.80
C GLN A 82 -31.35 12.97 -2.94
N ALA A 83 -31.38 13.35 -1.65
CA ALA A 83 -30.29 13.07 -0.72
C ALA A 83 -30.13 11.57 -0.46
N GLU A 84 -31.23 10.86 -0.20
CA GLU A 84 -31.19 9.41 0.02
C GLU A 84 -30.73 8.67 -1.23
N LEU A 85 -31.21 9.06 -2.41
CA LEU A 85 -30.81 8.43 -3.66
C LEU A 85 -29.32 8.60 -3.92
N ALA A 86 -28.76 9.79 -3.67
CA ALA A 86 -27.33 10.03 -3.75
C ALA A 86 -26.56 9.18 -2.74
N MET A 87 -27.03 9.09 -1.49
CA MET A 87 -26.41 8.25 -0.47
C MET A 87 -26.37 6.77 -0.88
N TYR A 88 -27.49 6.21 -1.37
CA TYR A 88 -27.53 4.81 -1.83
C TYR A 88 -26.66 4.59 -3.07
N SER A 89 -26.69 5.50 -4.05
CA SER A 89 -25.84 5.41 -5.25
C SER A 89 -24.37 5.28 -4.88
N ILE A 90 -23.91 6.09 -3.92
CA ILE A 90 -22.50 6.08 -3.52
C ILE A 90 -22.17 4.84 -2.69
N MET A 91 -22.98 4.53 -1.67
CA MET A 91 -22.70 3.39 -0.78
C MET A 91 -22.85 2.03 -1.47
N TRP A 92 -23.70 1.92 -2.50
CA TRP A 92 -23.87 0.70 -3.31
C TRP A 92 -23.02 0.70 -4.59
N SER A 93 -22.10 1.67 -4.75
CA SER A 93 -21.09 1.66 -5.81
C SER A 93 -20.11 0.49 -5.62
N GLU A 94 -19.39 0.10 -6.67
CA GLU A 94 -18.40 -0.99 -6.56
C GLU A 94 -17.29 -0.63 -5.57
N HIS A 95 -16.86 0.63 -5.56
CA HIS A 95 -15.77 1.12 -4.71
C HIS A 95 -16.11 1.09 -3.20
N CYS A 96 -17.35 1.42 -2.80
CA CYS A 96 -17.74 1.35 -1.38
C CYS A 96 -18.24 -0.03 -0.95
N SER A 97 -19.05 -0.69 -1.77
CA SER A 97 -19.73 -1.93 -1.36
C SER A 97 -18.93 -3.20 -1.65
N TYR A 98 -17.93 -3.12 -2.53
CA TYR A 98 -17.17 -4.27 -3.02
C TYR A 98 -18.10 -5.35 -3.62
N LYS A 99 -19.22 -4.93 -4.24
CA LYS A 99 -20.32 -5.83 -4.61
C LYS A 99 -19.94 -7.00 -5.50
N SER A 100 -18.88 -6.88 -6.31
CA SER A 100 -18.37 -7.95 -7.17
C SER A 100 -17.21 -8.73 -6.54
N SER A 101 -16.45 -8.15 -5.61
CA SER A 101 -15.28 -8.79 -4.98
C SER A 101 -15.60 -9.47 -3.64
N LYS A 102 -16.59 -8.99 -2.88
CA LYS A 102 -16.91 -9.41 -1.50
C LYS A 102 -17.08 -10.91 -1.34
N VAL A 103 -17.60 -11.62 -2.35
CA VAL A 103 -17.77 -13.09 -2.31
C VAL A 103 -16.44 -13.84 -2.34
N HIS A 104 -15.42 -13.28 -2.99
CA HIS A 104 -14.09 -13.89 -3.11
C HIS A 104 -13.20 -13.52 -1.92
N LEU A 105 -13.27 -12.27 -1.45
CA LEU A 105 -12.44 -11.75 -0.34
C LEU A 105 -12.67 -12.49 0.99
N ARG A 106 -13.82 -13.17 1.16
CA ARG A 106 -14.10 -14.02 2.34
C ARG A 106 -13.02 -15.08 2.58
N GLN A 107 -12.33 -15.51 1.53
CA GLN A 107 -11.22 -16.47 1.65
C GLN A 107 -10.11 -15.98 2.57
N PHE A 108 -9.86 -14.66 2.65
CA PHE A 108 -8.86 -14.11 3.57
C PHE A 108 -9.21 -14.32 5.04
N GLY A 109 -10.51 -14.35 5.38
CA GLY A 109 -10.98 -14.70 6.72
C GLY A 109 -11.09 -16.20 6.94
N GLU A 110 -11.63 -16.94 5.96
CA GLU A 110 -11.85 -18.39 6.04
C GLU A 110 -10.55 -19.19 6.11
N LYS A 111 -9.51 -18.73 5.43
CA LYS A 111 -8.17 -19.36 5.39
C LYS A 111 -7.14 -18.62 6.24
N ALA A 112 -7.56 -17.63 7.04
CA ALA A 112 -6.65 -16.85 7.87
C ALA A 112 -5.82 -17.78 8.77
N PRO A 113 -4.48 -17.72 8.72
CA PRO A 113 -3.67 -18.44 9.68
C PRO A 113 -3.93 -17.87 11.09
N PRO A 114 -3.89 -18.71 12.14
CA PRO A 114 -4.02 -18.24 13.51
C PRO A 114 -2.94 -17.19 13.84
N SER A 115 -3.35 -16.05 14.40
CA SER A 115 -2.43 -14.99 14.82
C SER A 115 -2.85 -14.43 16.17
N ASP A 116 -1.92 -14.44 17.13
CA ASP A 116 -2.05 -13.78 18.43
C ASP A 116 -1.68 -12.28 18.36
N ARG A 117 -1.16 -11.83 17.21
CA ARG A 117 -0.74 -10.45 16.98
C ARG A 117 -1.85 -9.57 16.43
N LEU A 118 -2.84 -10.13 15.75
CA LEU A 118 -3.90 -9.34 15.13
C LEU A 118 -4.84 -8.75 16.19
N LEU A 119 -4.83 -7.42 16.35
CA LEU A 119 -5.70 -6.70 17.28
C LEU A 119 -6.99 -6.21 16.60
N ALA A 120 -6.89 -5.84 15.33
CA ALA A 120 -7.99 -5.46 14.45
C ALA A 120 -7.68 -5.96 13.04
N GLY A 121 -8.66 -6.55 12.38
CA GLY A 121 -8.50 -7.15 11.05
C GLY A 121 -9.53 -6.63 10.05
N ILE A 122 -9.88 -7.47 9.07
CA ILE A 122 -10.84 -7.17 8.01
C ILE A 122 -12.16 -6.66 8.62
N GLY A 123 -12.59 -5.49 8.17
CA GLY A 123 -13.82 -4.83 8.62
C GLY A 123 -13.58 -3.54 9.41
N GLU A 124 -12.37 -3.31 9.94
CA GLU A 124 -11.93 -2.02 10.46
C GLU A 124 -11.26 -1.15 9.36
N ASN A 125 -11.02 0.14 9.61
CA ASN A 125 -10.48 1.04 8.57
C ASN A 125 -9.09 0.61 8.10
N ALA A 126 -8.26 0.09 9.01
CA ALA A 126 -6.97 -0.52 8.70
C ALA A 126 -6.65 -1.66 9.68
N GLY A 127 -5.83 -2.61 9.23
CA GLY A 127 -5.42 -3.75 10.04
C GLY A 127 -4.38 -3.37 11.09
N VAL A 128 -4.55 -3.81 12.33
CA VAL A 128 -3.68 -3.47 13.47
C VAL A 128 -3.00 -4.73 14.01
N VAL A 129 -1.67 -4.70 14.05
CA VAL A 129 -0.81 -5.83 14.42
C VAL A 129 0.05 -5.45 15.61
N ARG A 130 -0.03 -6.24 16.68
CA ARG A 130 0.84 -6.15 17.85
C ARG A 130 2.28 -6.51 17.47
N VAL A 131 3.22 -5.65 17.81
CA VAL A 131 4.66 -5.86 17.57
C VAL A 131 5.44 -6.04 18.86
N SER A 132 4.93 -5.56 19.99
CA SER A 132 5.43 -5.83 21.34
C SER A 132 4.28 -5.81 22.37
N ASP A 133 4.57 -5.99 23.65
CA ASP A 133 3.55 -5.90 24.71
C ASP A 133 2.95 -4.49 24.84
N GLU A 134 3.72 -3.45 24.48
CA GLU A 134 3.34 -2.04 24.64
C GLU A 134 2.92 -1.40 23.31
N LEU A 135 3.44 -1.87 22.17
CA LEU A 135 3.24 -1.25 20.86
C LEU A 135 2.55 -2.16 19.85
N ALA A 136 1.73 -1.51 19.02
CA ALA A 136 1.17 -2.07 17.80
C ALA A 136 1.53 -1.16 16.61
N VAL A 137 1.34 -1.70 15.41
CA VAL A 137 1.42 -0.96 14.17
C VAL A 137 0.18 -1.21 13.33
N THR A 138 -0.17 -0.24 12.52
CA THR A 138 -1.21 -0.34 11.51
C THR A 138 -0.62 0.02 10.16
N PHE A 139 -1.06 -0.67 9.12
CA PHE A 139 -0.60 -0.41 7.76
C PHE A 139 -1.70 -0.82 6.78
N LYS A 140 -1.84 -0.04 5.72
CA LYS A 140 -2.83 -0.25 4.67
C LYS A 140 -2.31 0.36 3.38
N VAL A 141 -2.63 -0.28 2.27
CA VAL A 141 -2.42 0.25 0.93
C VAL A 141 -3.77 0.52 0.27
N GLU A 142 -3.88 1.67 -0.39
CA GLU A 142 -5.03 2.09 -1.18
C GLU A 142 -4.63 2.46 -2.61
N SER A 143 -5.61 2.71 -3.46
CA SER A 143 -5.42 3.14 -4.85
C SER A 143 -6.14 4.46 -5.12
N HIS A 144 -5.52 5.31 -5.94
CA HIS A 144 -6.12 6.54 -6.44
C HIS A 144 -5.92 6.67 -7.95
N ASN A 145 -6.19 5.57 -8.68
CA ASN A 145 -5.85 5.37 -10.10
C ASN A 145 -6.54 6.37 -11.04
N HIS A 146 -7.88 6.34 -11.11
CA HIS A 146 -8.64 7.16 -12.05
C HIS A 146 -8.40 8.68 -11.85
N PRO A 147 -8.42 9.21 -10.62
CA PRO A 147 -8.15 10.64 -10.41
C PRO A 147 -6.71 11.00 -10.81
N SER A 148 -5.73 10.13 -10.52
CA SER A 148 -4.33 10.34 -10.91
C SER A 148 -4.09 10.29 -12.42
N PHE A 149 -4.97 9.66 -13.20
CA PHE A 149 -4.90 9.74 -14.65
C PHE A 149 -5.39 11.11 -15.18
N VAL A 150 -6.48 11.60 -14.62
CA VAL A 150 -7.18 12.84 -15.03
C VAL A 150 -6.42 14.09 -14.58
N GLU A 151 -6.06 14.16 -13.30
CA GLU A 151 -5.26 15.22 -12.69
C GLU A 151 -4.16 14.57 -11.83
N PRO A 152 -2.97 14.34 -12.40
CA PRO A 152 -1.93 13.54 -11.77
C PRO A 152 -1.42 14.03 -10.42
N TYR A 153 -1.29 15.35 -10.24
CA TYR A 153 -0.75 15.91 -9.01
C TYR A 153 -1.74 15.72 -7.85
N GLN A 154 -2.96 16.20 -8.06
CA GLN A 154 -4.00 16.18 -7.05
C GLN A 154 -4.50 14.78 -6.78
N GLY A 155 -4.65 13.94 -7.81
CA GLY A 155 -5.02 12.53 -7.65
C GLY A 155 -4.03 11.77 -6.77
N ALA A 156 -2.73 11.98 -6.97
CA ALA A 156 -1.71 11.31 -6.17
C ALA A 156 -1.59 11.90 -4.75
N ALA A 157 -1.64 13.23 -4.63
CA ALA A 157 -1.58 13.93 -3.34
C ALA A 157 -2.74 13.54 -2.41
N THR A 158 -3.97 13.51 -2.94
CA THR A 158 -5.16 13.11 -2.18
C THR A 158 -5.19 11.61 -1.87
N GLY A 159 -4.59 10.78 -2.72
CA GLY A 159 -4.31 9.37 -2.41
C GLY A 159 -3.44 9.20 -1.16
N VAL A 160 -2.37 9.98 -1.01
CA VAL A 160 -1.53 9.98 0.20
C VAL A 160 -2.31 10.49 1.42
N GLY A 161 -3.06 11.59 1.29
CA GLY A 161 -3.86 12.11 2.41
C GLY A 161 -4.95 11.14 2.88
N GLY A 162 -5.65 10.49 1.95
CA GLY A 162 -6.66 9.46 2.27
C GLY A 162 -6.10 8.36 3.17
N ILE A 163 -5.01 7.73 2.73
CA ILE A 163 -4.42 6.60 3.46
C ILE A 163 -3.82 7.02 4.82
N VAL A 164 -3.35 8.27 4.94
CA VAL A 164 -2.89 8.83 6.22
C VAL A 164 -4.05 8.96 7.22
N ARG A 165 -5.24 9.37 6.76
CA ARG A 165 -6.43 9.50 7.62
C ARG A 165 -6.98 8.15 8.07
N ASP A 166 -6.95 7.12 7.23
CA ASP A 166 -7.29 5.74 7.65
C ASP A 166 -6.45 5.29 8.84
N ILE A 167 -5.14 5.50 8.75
CA ILE A 167 -4.18 5.16 9.80
C ILE A 167 -4.45 5.97 11.08
N LEU A 168 -4.74 7.27 10.93
CA LEU A 168 -5.07 8.15 12.04
C LEU A 168 -6.37 7.73 12.75
N ALA A 169 -7.38 7.27 12.01
CA ALA A 169 -8.66 6.81 12.55
C ALA A 169 -8.50 5.59 13.46
N MET A 170 -7.47 4.75 13.25
CA MET A 170 -7.17 3.62 14.14
C MET A 170 -6.52 4.03 15.47
N GLY A 171 -6.24 5.32 15.69
CA GLY A 171 -5.53 5.82 16.87
C GLY A 171 -4.02 5.90 16.72
N ALA A 172 -3.50 5.67 15.51
CA ALA A 172 -2.08 5.61 15.25
C ALA A 172 -1.51 6.94 14.75
N ARG A 173 -0.25 7.20 15.09
CA ARG A 173 0.52 8.28 14.47
C ARG A 173 1.07 7.73 13.15
N PRO A 174 0.74 8.33 11.99
CA PRO A 174 1.43 8.05 10.73
C PRO A 174 2.93 8.34 10.86
N VAL A 175 3.78 7.42 10.42
CA VAL A 175 5.24 7.52 10.55
C VAL A 175 6.01 7.30 9.26
N ALA A 176 5.40 6.69 8.24
CA ALA A 176 6.05 6.47 6.94
C ALA A 176 5.02 6.15 5.84
N VAL A 177 5.41 6.35 4.58
CA VAL A 177 4.62 6.01 3.38
C VAL A 177 5.44 5.21 2.36
N MET A 178 4.75 4.53 1.43
CA MET A 178 5.34 3.86 0.26
C MET A 178 4.39 3.94 -0.94
N ASP A 179 4.91 4.01 -2.16
CA ASP A 179 4.06 4.14 -3.37
C ASP A 179 4.39 3.08 -4.43
N PRO A 180 3.56 2.04 -4.58
CA PRO A 180 3.58 1.16 -5.74
C PRO A 180 2.94 1.85 -6.95
N LEU A 181 3.75 2.18 -7.96
CA LEU A 181 3.32 2.92 -9.14
C LEU A 181 3.46 2.08 -10.43
N ARG A 182 2.46 2.16 -11.31
CA ARG A 182 2.46 1.56 -12.66
C ARG A 182 2.08 2.59 -13.71
N PHE A 183 2.88 2.71 -14.75
CA PHE A 183 2.63 3.64 -15.86
C PHE A 183 2.72 2.94 -17.21
N GLY A 184 2.27 3.65 -18.26
CA GLY A 184 2.43 3.23 -19.66
C GLY A 184 3.89 3.06 -20.07
N ALA A 185 4.14 2.91 -21.38
CA ALA A 185 5.51 2.87 -21.89
C ALA A 185 6.29 4.13 -21.46
N ALA A 186 7.52 3.97 -20.99
CA ALA A 186 8.28 5.04 -20.35
C ALA A 186 8.61 6.22 -21.29
N ASP A 187 8.74 5.95 -22.59
CA ASP A 187 9.00 6.94 -23.64
C ASP A 187 7.73 7.48 -24.30
N HIS A 188 6.55 7.04 -23.86
CA HIS A 188 5.28 7.53 -24.39
C HIS A 188 5.01 8.98 -23.93
N PRO A 189 4.53 9.88 -24.81
CA PRO A 189 4.27 11.28 -24.46
C PRO A 189 3.32 11.46 -23.27
N ASP A 190 2.32 10.59 -23.16
CA ASP A 190 1.36 10.66 -22.06
C ASP A 190 1.98 10.23 -20.71
N THR A 191 2.91 9.28 -20.71
CA THR A 191 3.67 8.91 -19.51
C THR A 191 4.52 10.09 -19.02
N ALA A 192 5.11 10.86 -19.95
CA ALA A 192 5.83 12.10 -19.63
C ALA A 192 4.94 13.22 -19.05
N ARG A 193 3.61 13.14 -19.22
CA ARG A 193 2.63 14.01 -18.55
C ARG A 193 2.26 13.48 -17.17
N VAL A 194 1.93 12.19 -17.07
CA VAL A 194 1.34 11.60 -15.86
C VAL A 194 2.39 11.41 -14.75
N LEU A 195 3.51 10.76 -15.05
CA LEU A 195 4.50 10.37 -14.03
C LEU A 195 5.06 11.58 -13.26
N PRO A 196 5.52 12.67 -13.89
CA PRO A 196 6.03 13.82 -13.15
C PRO A 196 4.98 14.47 -12.25
N GLY A 197 3.72 14.53 -12.69
CA GLY A 197 2.63 15.06 -11.88
C GLY A 197 2.33 14.19 -10.66
N VAL A 198 2.24 12.85 -10.84
CA VAL A 198 2.06 11.90 -9.73
C VAL A 198 3.19 12.02 -8.70
N VAL A 199 4.45 12.00 -9.17
CA VAL A 199 5.62 12.11 -8.29
C VAL A 199 5.63 13.43 -7.53
N ALA A 200 5.34 14.55 -8.20
CA ALA A 200 5.23 15.84 -7.55
C ALA A 200 4.08 15.91 -6.53
N GLY A 201 2.95 15.25 -6.80
CA GLY A 201 1.80 15.17 -5.90
C GLY A 201 2.11 14.40 -4.61
N ILE A 202 2.69 13.20 -4.75
CA ILE A 202 3.13 12.36 -3.62
C ILE A 202 4.13 13.12 -2.76
N GLY A 203 5.19 13.66 -3.37
CA GLY A 203 6.21 14.43 -2.66
C GLY A 203 5.63 15.69 -2.02
N GLY A 204 4.76 16.40 -2.74
CA GLY A 204 4.08 17.60 -2.24
C GLY A 204 3.30 17.33 -0.95
N TYR A 205 2.54 16.25 -0.89
CA TYR A 205 1.73 15.92 0.28
C TYR A 205 2.56 15.30 1.41
N GLY A 206 3.31 14.24 1.13
CA GLY A 206 4.11 13.51 2.12
C GLY A 206 5.18 14.38 2.80
N ASN A 207 5.90 15.20 2.03
CA ASN A 207 6.93 16.09 2.57
C ASN A 207 6.32 17.17 3.47
N CYS A 208 5.15 17.73 3.11
CA CYS A 208 4.47 18.74 3.92
C CYS A 208 3.93 18.18 5.24
N LEU A 209 3.46 16.93 5.24
CA LEU A 209 3.08 16.22 6.46
C LEU A 209 4.29 15.88 7.35
N GLY A 210 5.48 15.79 6.76
CA GLY A 210 6.67 15.30 7.42
C GLY A 210 6.66 13.78 7.56
N LEU A 211 6.23 13.07 6.52
CA LEU A 211 6.27 11.61 6.47
C LEU A 211 7.38 11.17 5.51
N PRO A 212 8.37 10.39 5.98
CA PRO A 212 9.36 9.82 5.09
C PRO A 212 8.71 8.78 4.18
N ASN A 213 9.05 8.83 2.90
CA ASN A 213 8.78 7.76 1.96
C ASN A 213 9.91 6.73 2.04
N ILE A 214 9.58 5.50 2.41
CA ILE A 214 10.57 4.47 2.77
C ILE A 214 10.67 3.30 1.78
N GLY A 215 9.77 3.24 0.79
CA GLY A 215 9.74 2.17 -0.22
C GLY A 215 8.74 2.44 -1.33
N GLY A 216 8.49 1.45 -2.18
CA GLY A 216 7.57 1.56 -3.30
C GLY A 216 8.12 0.90 -4.56
N GLU A 217 7.40 1.03 -5.66
CA GLU A 217 7.78 0.45 -6.94
C GLU A 217 7.48 1.44 -8.07
N VAL A 218 8.24 1.36 -9.17
CA VAL A 218 7.92 2.10 -10.40
C VAL A 218 8.14 1.18 -11.58
N VAL A 219 7.04 0.72 -12.19
CA VAL A 219 7.06 -0.18 -13.34
C VAL A 219 6.34 0.45 -14.53
N PHE A 220 6.89 0.23 -15.71
CA PHE A 220 6.41 0.71 -16.99
C PHE A 220 5.97 -0.47 -17.86
N ASP A 221 4.74 -0.43 -18.34
CA ASP A 221 4.22 -1.38 -19.31
C ASP A 221 3.12 -0.73 -20.17
N PRO A 222 3.11 -0.92 -21.50
CA PRO A 222 2.08 -0.36 -22.37
C PRO A 222 0.63 -0.66 -21.94
N CYS A 223 0.37 -1.75 -21.21
CA CYS A 223 -0.99 -2.08 -20.76
C CYS A 223 -1.59 -1.03 -19.79
N TYR A 224 -0.76 -0.23 -19.11
CA TYR A 224 -1.22 0.81 -18.19
C TYR A 224 -1.38 2.20 -18.85
N GLN A 225 -1.22 2.31 -20.18
CA GLN A 225 -1.18 3.62 -20.85
C GLN A 225 -2.44 4.47 -20.64
N GLY A 226 -3.62 3.85 -20.62
CA GLY A 226 -4.90 4.52 -20.36
C GLY A 226 -5.39 4.43 -18.91
N ASN A 227 -4.71 3.65 -18.07
CA ASN A 227 -5.08 3.39 -16.69
C ASN A 227 -3.81 3.19 -15.84
N PRO A 228 -3.08 4.28 -15.53
CA PRO A 228 -1.96 4.20 -14.60
C PRO A 228 -2.47 3.77 -13.21
N LEU A 229 -1.62 3.05 -12.47
CA LEU A 229 -1.92 2.66 -11.10
C LEU A 229 -1.09 3.52 -10.15
N VAL A 230 -1.78 4.20 -9.24
CA VAL A 230 -1.18 5.06 -8.23
C VAL A 230 -1.70 4.56 -6.90
N ASN A 231 -0.92 3.68 -6.30
CA ASN A 231 -1.22 3.15 -4.98
C ASN A 231 -0.38 3.87 -3.94
N ALA A 232 -0.97 4.06 -2.75
CA ALA A 232 -0.30 4.68 -1.63
C ALA A 232 -0.48 3.80 -0.40
N LEU A 233 0.61 3.52 0.30
CA LEU A 233 0.62 2.82 1.58
C LEU A 233 1.02 3.80 2.67
N CYS A 234 0.39 3.67 3.84
CA CYS A 234 0.82 4.36 5.05
C CYS A 234 1.03 3.37 6.20
N LEU A 235 2.05 3.64 7.01
CA LEU A 235 2.38 2.92 8.23
C LEU A 235 2.21 3.85 9.43
N GLY A 236 1.50 3.38 10.46
CA GLY A 236 1.31 4.09 11.71
C GLY A 236 1.67 3.26 12.95
N VAL A 237 2.07 3.94 14.01
CA VAL A 237 2.46 3.35 15.30
C VAL A 237 1.53 3.84 16.39
N LEU A 238 1.11 2.92 17.27
CA LEU A 238 0.28 3.23 18.43
C LEU A 238 0.63 2.37 19.65
N PRO A 239 0.43 2.90 20.87
CA PRO A 239 0.32 2.07 22.06
C PRO A 239 -0.85 1.09 21.92
N VAL A 240 -0.69 -0.15 22.40
CA VAL A 240 -1.73 -1.19 22.31
C VAL A 240 -3.07 -0.74 22.92
N ASN A 241 -3.04 0.04 23.99
CA ASN A 241 -4.23 0.55 24.67
C ASN A 241 -4.85 1.80 24.02
N ARG A 242 -4.26 2.35 22.95
CA ARG A 242 -4.78 3.53 22.23
C ARG A 242 -5.65 3.16 21.03
N LEU A 243 -5.83 1.86 20.74
CA LEU A 243 -6.66 1.42 19.63
C LEU A 243 -8.06 2.04 19.72
N GLN A 244 -8.46 2.77 18.68
CA GLN A 244 -9.75 3.45 18.62
C GLN A 244 -10.80 2.58 17.94
N SER A 245 -12.06 2.80 18.32
CA SER A 245 -13.22 2.18 17.68
C SER A 245 -13.86 3.17 16.71
N LYS A 246 -14.42 2.68 15.60
CA LYS A 246 -15.29 3.47 14.73
C LYS A 246 -16.75 3.51 15.17
N ALA A 247 -17.16 2.64 16.10
CA ALA A 247 -18.57 2.48 16.44
C ALA A 247 -19.14 3.72 17.16
N ALA A 248 -20.27 4.24 16.67
CA ALA A 248 -21.01 5.33 17.31
C ALA A 248 -21.88 4.83 18.46
N ALA A 249 -21.23 4.35 19.52
CA ALA A 249 -21.89 3.87 20.72
C ALA A 249 -22.28 5.02 21.66
N GLY A 250 -23.23 4.74 22.56
CA GLY A 250 -23.69 5.68 23.59
C GLY A 250 -24.74 6.68 23.08
N PRO A 251 -26.04 6.33 23.10
CA PRO A 251 -27.11 7.26 22.80
C PRO A 251 -27.00 8.55 23.64
N GLY A 252 -27.13 9.69 22.98
CA GLY A 252 -26.91 11.01 23.57
C GLY A 252 -25.49 11.57 23.36
N ASN A 253 -24.54 10.76 22.91
CA ASN A 253 -23.23 11.25 22.50
C ASN A 253 -23.35 12.20 21.32
N ILE A 254 -22.46 13.19 21.27
CA ILE A 254 -22.45 14.26 20.29
C ILE A 254 -21.61 13.84 19.08
N VAL A 255 -22.16 14.07 17.90
CA VAL A 255 -21.45 13.87 16.63
C VAL A 255 -20.80 15.19 16.23
N VAL A 256 -19.48 15.19 16.14
CA VAL A 256 -18.65 16.36 15.84
C VAL A 256 -17.92 16.15 14.52
N LEU A 257 -18.05 17.11 13.60
CA LEU A 257 -17.21 17.17 12.40
C LEU A 257 -15.99 18.03 12.70
N MET A 258 -14.79 17.49 12.49
CA MET A 258 -13.52 18.17 12.71
C MET A 258 -12.70 18.20 11.41
N GLY A 259 -12.02 19.31 11.11
CA GLY A 259 -11.16 19.44 9.93
C GLY A 259 -11.52 20.60 9.00
N ALA A 260 -11.32 20.43 7.70
CA ALA A 260 -11.60 21.43 6.68
C ALA A 260 -13.11 21.68 6.48
N LYS A 261 -13.45 22.80 5.82
CA LYS A 261 -14.83 23.13 5.43
C LYS A 261 -15.26 22.29 4.23
N THR A 262 -16.54 21.93 4.19
CA THR A 262 -17.15 21.12 3.14
C THR A 262 -17.44 21.98 1.89
N GLY A 263 -16.93 21.56 0.73
CA GLY A 263 -17.13 22.20 -0.58
C GLY A 263 -17.65 21.22 -1.64
N ARG A 264 -17.85 21.67 -2.87
CA ARG A 264 -18.30 20.82 -4.00
C ARG A 264 -17.15 19.99 -4.60
N ASP A 265 -16.40 19.31 -3.74
CA ASP A 265 -15.23 18.53 -4.12
C ASP A 265 -15.64 17.06 -4.34
N GLY A 266 -15.21 16.45 -5.45
CA GLY A 266 -15.36 15.00 -5.67
C GLY A 266 -16.79 14.46 -5.76
N ILE A 267 -17.82 15.29 -5.92
CA ILE A 267 -19.21 14.82 -5.98
C ILE A 267 -19.39 13.89 -7.19
N GLY A 268 -19.65 12.61 -6.93
CA GLY A 268 -19.77 11.56 -7.96
C GLY A 268 -18.45 10.87 -8.32
N GLY A 269 -17.34 11.17 -7.64
CA GLY A 269 -16.04 10.53 -7.87
C GLY A 269 -16.10 9.02 -7.68
N VAL A 270 -16.67 8.57 -6.57
CA VAL A 270 -16.78 7.15 -6.23
C VAL A 270 -17.79 6.38 -7.11
N SER A 271 -19.00 6.92 -7.32
CA SER A 271 -20.07 6.22 -8.04
C SER A 271 -19.96 6.31 -9.56
N VAL A 272 -19.35 7.36 -10.11
CA VAL A 272 -19.30 7.60 -11.57
C VAL A 272 -17.88 7.52 -12.13
N LEU A 273 -16.84 8.00 -11.41
CA LEU A 273 -15.47 7.96 -11.93
C LEU A 273 -14.77 6.64 -11.62
N ALA A 274 -14.82 6.17 -10.36
CA ALA A 274 -14.11 4.96 -9.91
C ALA A 274 -14.85 3.64 -10.23
N SER A 275 -16.14 3.72 -10.58
CA SER A 275 -17.00 2.56 -10.87
C SER A 275 -17.39 2.43 -12.35
N ALA A 276 -16.71 3.14 -13.24
CA ALA A 276 -16.96 3.11 -14.68
C ALA A 276 -15.65 3.11 -15.48
N THR A 277 -15.73 2.68 -16.75
CA THR A 277 -14.59 2.62 -17.67
C THR A 277 -14.38 3.96 -18.39
N PHE A 278 -13.13 4.29 -18.75
CA PHE A 278 -12.85 5.50 -19.52
C PHE A 278 -13.33 5.43 -20.98
N ASP A 279 -13.81 6.56 -21.50
CA ASP A 279 -14.21 6.82 -22.89
C ASP A 279 -13.40 8.00 -23.48
N GLU A 280 -13.49 8.23 -24.81
CA GLU A 280 -12.73 9.26 -25.54
C GLU A 280 -12.99 10.72 -25.09
N GLY A 281 -13.94 10.96 -24.17
CA GLY A 281 -14.35 12.28 -23.66
C GLY A 281 -14.00 12.56 -22.19
N SER A 282 -13.21 11.72 -21.54
CA SER A 282 -12.94 11.79 -20.09
C SER A 282 -12.23 13.07 -19.60
N GLU A 283 -11.68 13.90 -20.50
CA GLU A 283 -11.06 15.20 -20.15
C GLU A 283 -12.06 16.22 -19.59
N GLU A 284 -13.35 16.10 -19.91
CA GLU A 284 -14.40 17.00 -19.40
C GLU A 284 -14.65 16.85 -17.89
N ARG A 285 -14.06 15.84 -17.25
CA ARG A 285 -14.26 15.49 -15.83
C ARG A 285 -13.17 16.05 -14.88
N ARG A 286 -12.29 16.94 -15.35
CA ARG A 286 -11.28 17.62 -14.51
C ARG A 286 -11.84 18.43 -13.31
N PRO A 287 -13.00 19.12 -13.40
CA PRO A 287 -13.52 19.92 -12.28
C PRO A 287 -13.92 19.11 -11.04
N SER A 288 -14.02 17.78 -11.13
CA SER A 288 -14.37 16.90 -10.01
C SER A 288 -13.17 16.36 -9.22
N VAL A 289 -11.93 16.65 -9.61
CA VAL A 289 -10.76 16.17 -8.85
C VAL A 289 -10.54 17.04 -7.62
N GLN A 290 -10.46 16.37 -6.47
CA GLN A 290 -10.28 16.97 -5.16
C GLN A 290 -8.92 17.66 -5.05
N VAL A 291 -8.81 18.71 -4.25
CA VAL A 291 -7.52 19.34 -3.92
C VAL A 291 -7.23 19.11 -2.45
N GLY A 292 -6.07 18.55 -2.14
CA GLY A 292 -5.64 18.29 -0.77
C GLY A 292 -4.90 19.49 -0.14
N ASP A 293 -5.08 19.67 1.17
CA ASP A 293 -4.34 20.62 2.01
C ASP A 293 -3.52 19.87 3.07
N PRO A 294 -2.26 19.48 2.76
CA PRO A 294 -1.43 18.72 3.70
C PRO A 294 -1.09 19.52 4.97
N PHE A 295 -1.17 20.85 4.96
CA PHE A 295 -0.92 21.65 6.16
C PHE A 295 -2.09 21.54 7.14
N MET A 296 -3.33 21.58 6.65
CA MET A 296 -4.51 21.30 7.46
C MET A 296 -4.47 19.88 7.99
N GLU A 297 -4.10 18.89 7.17
CA GLU A 297 -4.01 17.51 7.62
C GLU A 297 -2.96 17.31 8.72
N LYS A 298 -1.82 18.00 8.64
CA LYS A 298 -0.82 17.98 9.72
C LYS A 298 -1.40 18.48 11.05
N LEU A 299 -2.15 19.57 11.03
CA LEU A 299 -2.81 20.11 12.24
C LEU A 299 -3.88 19.14 12.76
N LEU A 300 -4.63 18.51 11.85
CA LEU A 300 -5.64 17.51 12.17
C LEU A 300 -5.02 16.28 12.85
N ILE A 301 -3.87 15.78 12.36
CA ILE A 301 -3.12 14.67 12.98
C ILE A 301 -2.77 15.02 14.43
N GLU A 302 -2.14 16.17 14.68
CA GLU A 302 -1.73 16.53 16.04
C GLU A 302 -2.93 16.75 16.97
N ALA A 303 -4.02 17.34 16.46
CA ALA A 303 -5.27 17.47 17.21
C ALA A 303 -5.84 16.10 17.60
N CYS A 304 -6.00 15.18 16.65
CA CYS A 304 -6.50 13.83 16.91
C CYS A 304 -5.65 13.08 17.94
N LEU A 305 -4.33 13.12 17.82
CA LEU A 305 -3.44 12.43 18.75
C LEU A 305 -3.54 12.99 20.18
N GLU A 306 -3.69 14.30 20.34
CA GLU A 306 -3.95 14.91 21.66
C GLU A 306 -5.33 14.53 22.22
N LEU A 307 -6.35 14.40 21.37
CA LEU A 307 -7.67 13.91 21.78
C LEU A 307 -7.61 12.46 22.28
N TYR A 308 -6.82 11.60 21.64
CA TYR A 308 -6.65 10.21 22.06
C TYR A 308 -5.89 10.10 23.38
N ASP A 309 -4.81 10.86 23.54
CA ASP A 309 -4.02 10.87 24.79
C ASP A 309 -4.81 11.39 25.98
N ALA A 310 -5.78 12.27 25.73
CA ALA A 310 -6.70 12.79 26.74
C ALA A 310 -7.99 11.95 26.90
N GLU A 311 -8.12 10.83 26.18
CA GLU A 311 -9.29 9.93 26.21
C GLU A 311 -10.63 10.66 25.97
N LEU A 312 -10.63 11.62 25.04
CA LEU A 312 -11.76 12.52 24.82
C LEU A 312 -12.80 12.01 23.82
N VAL A 313 -12.49 10.94 23.08
CA VAL A 313 -13.29 10.44 21.95
C VAL A 313 -13.79 9.03 22.25
N VAL A 314 -15.05 8.76 21.92
CA VAL A 314 -15.68 7.43 22.05
C VAL A 314 -15.54 6.63 20.77
N GLY A 315 -15.66 7.31 19.62
CA GLY A 315 -15.41 6.72 18.32
C GLY A 315 -14.99 7.76 17.30
N ILE A 316 -14.24 7.33 16.30
CA ILE A 316 -13.73 8.19 15.25
C ILE A 316 -13.81 7.51 13.89
N GLN A 317 -14.08 8.29 12.84
CA GLN A 317 -14.04 7.85 11.46
C GLN A 317 -13.42 8.93 10.59
N ASP A 318 -12.65 8.54 9.58
CA ASP A 318 -12.20 9.46 8.54
C ASP A 318 -13.36 9.82 7.58
N LEU A 319 -13.17 10.88 6.81
CA LEU A 319 -14.04 11.19 5.67
C LEU A 319 -13.21 11.07 4.38
N GLY A 320 -13.26 9.90 3.76
CA GLY A 320 -12.71 9.64 2.43
C GLY A 320 -13.77 9.66 1.33
N GLY A 321 -13.77 8.63 0.49
CA GLY A 321 -14.81 8.41 -0.52
C GLY A 321 -16.21 8.43 0.10
N ALA A 322 -17.18 9.04 -0.59
CA ALA A 322 -18.55 9.28 -0.09
C ALA A 322 -18.70 10.26 1.09
N GLY A 323 -17.61 10.81 1.65
CA GLY A 323 -17.64 11.88 2.64
C GLY A 323 -18.52 11.60 3.86
N LEU A 324 -19.41 12.55 4.19
CA LEU A 324 -20.31 12.45 5.34
C LEU A 324 -21.27 11.26 5.23
N THR A 325 -21.64 10.85 4.01
CA THR A 325 -22.52 9.70 3.81
C THR A 325 -21.91 8.43 4.41
N CYS A 326 -20.68 8.10 4.01
CA CYS A 326 -19.99 6.93 4.53
C CYS A 326 -19.76 7.05 6.04
N ALA A 327 -19.14 8.15 6.49
CA ALA A 327 -18.79 8.30 7.90
C ALA A 327 -20.00 8.22 8.84
N LEU A 328 -21.14 8.83 8.52
CA LEU A 328 -22.35 8.76 9.35
C LEU A 328 -23.01 7.38 9.34
N THR A 329 -23.00 6.71 8.19
CA THR A 329 -23.74 5.45 8.01
C THR A 329 -22.97 4.26 8.60
N GLU A 330 -21.67 4.16 8.33
CA GLU A 330 -20.82 3.08 8.83
C GLU A 330 -20.70 3.11 10.35
N THR A 331 -20.47 4.30 10.93
CA THR A 331 -20.32 4.43 12.38
C THR A 331 -21.62 4.11 13.14
N ALA A 332 -22.77 4.52 12.60
CA ALA A 332 -24.08 4.18 13.16
C ALA A 332 -24.42 2.68 12.99
N ALA A 333 -24.18 2.12 11.81
CA ALA A 333 -24.42 0.70 11.52
C ALA A 333 -23.57 -0.22 12.41
N ALA A 334 -22.27 0.10 12.58
CA ALA A 334 -21.36 -0.67 13.41
C ALA A 334 -21.80 -0.77 14.89
N ALA A 335 -22.52 0.23 15.39
CA ALA A 335 -23.05 0.25 16.77
C ALA A 335 -24.50 -0.23 16.88
N GLY A 336 -25.20 -0.46 15.76
CA GLY A 336 -26.66 -0.68 15.73
C GLY A 336 -27.48 0.53 16.22
N THR A 337 -26.86 1.71 16.30
CA THR A 337 -27.48 2.96 16.78
C THR A 337 -28.04 3.76 15.61
N GLY A 338 -28.75 4.86 15.92
CA GLY A 338 -29.14 5.85 14.93
C GLY A 338 -28.36 7.14 15.11
N MET A 339 -28.60 8.12 14.26
CA MET A 339 -28.07 9.47 14.42
C MET A 339 -29.10 10.50 13.98
N ARG A 340 -29.13 11.63 14.67
CA ARG A 340 -29.81 12.84 14.21
C ARG A 340 -28.76 13.87 13.83
N VAL A 341 -28.79 14.34 12.58
CA VAL A 341 -27.79 15.27 12.04
C VAL A 341 -28.48 16.50 11.47
N TRP A 342 -27.89 17.67 11.74
CA TRP A 342 -28.34 18.98 11.28
C TRP A 342 -27.36 19.52 10.24
N LEU A 343 -27.72 19.43 8.96
CA LEU A 343 -26.83 19.83 7.87
C LEU A 343 -26.51 21.33 7.92
N GLU A 344 -27.41 22.19 8.42
CA GLU A 344 -27.15 23.63 8.55
C GLU A 344 -26.00 23.98 9.51
N ARG A 345 -25.54 23.01 10.32
CA ARG A 345 -24.38 23.14 11.20
C ARG A 345 -23.08 22.71 10.54
N VAL A 346 -23.12 22.04 9.39
CA VAL A 346 -21.91 21.63 8.67
C VAL A 346 -21.20 22.89 8.16
N PRO A 347 -19.91 23.10 8.48
CA PRO A 347 -19.15 24.23 7.95
C PRO A 347 -18.98 24.12 6.44
N LEU A 348 -19.54 25.07 5.67
CA LEU A 348 -19.47 25.08 4.22
C LEU A 348 -18.46 26.09 3.68
N ARG A 349 -17.78 25.73 2.59
CA ARG A 349 -17.01 26.65 1.76
C ARG A 349 -17.92 27.44 0.83
N GLU A 350 -19.00 26.81 0.38
CA GLU A 350 -20.02 27.39 -0.50
C GLU A 350 -21.39 27.36 0.19
N PRO A 351 -21.97 28.51 0.57
CA PRO A 351 -23.27 28.55 1.26
C PRO A 351 -24.47 28.06 0.44
N SER A 352 -24.31 27.93 -0.89
CA SER A 352 -25.32 27.50 -1.84
C SER A 352 -25.37 25.98 -2.05
N MET A 353 -24.58 25.19 -1.30
CA MET A 353 -24.64 23.74 -1.41
C MET A 353 -26.00 23.20 -0.94
N GLU A 354 -26.52 22.26 -1.70
CA GLU A 354 -27.76 21.54 -1.43
C GLU A 354 -27.50 20.29 -0.57
N PRO A 355 -28.53 19.72 0.10
CA PRO A 355 -28.32 18.62 1.06
C PRO A 355 -27.57 17.40 0.49
N HIS A 356 -27.88 16.99 -0.73
CA HIS A 356 -27.23 15.85 -1.39
C HIS A 356 -25.75 16.14 -1.69
N GLU A 357 -25.40 17.40 -1.98
CA GLU A 357 -24.01 17.82 -2.28
C GLU A 357 -23.17 17.89 -1.00
N ILE A 358 -23.76 18.31 0.12
CA ILE A 358 -23.08 18.31 1.42
C ILE A 358 -22.78 16.87 1.87
N LEU A 359 -23.74 15.97 1.68
CA LEU A 359 -23.61 14.56 2.07
C LEU A 359 -22.64 13.78 1.17
N ALA A 360 -22.61 14.09 -0.12
CA ALA A 360 -21.76 13.43 -1.12
C ALA A 360 -20.38 14.07 -1.29
N SER A 361 -20.13 15.23 -0.67
CA SER A 361 -18.87 15.95 -0.79
C SER A 361 -17.70 15.13 -0.25
N GLU A 362 -16.67 14.96 -1.07
CA GLU A 362 -15.41 14.28 -0.76
C GLU A 362 -14.30 15.30 -0.45
N SER A 363 -14.65 16.47 0.10
CA SER A 363 -13.67 17.44 0.60
C SER A 363 -12.71 16.74 1.57
N GLN A 364 -11.42 17.03 1.41
CA GLN A 364 -10.34 16.38 2.12
C GLN A 364 -10.16 16.89 3.55
N GLU A 365 -9.27 16.26 4.31
CA GLU A 365 -8.85 16.67 5.67
C GLU A 365 -10.00 16.82 6.68
N ARG A 366 -10.90 15.83 6.76
CA ARG A 366 -12.02 15.81 7.71
C ARG A 366 -12.09 14.48 8.48
N MET A 367 -12.49 14.57 9.75
CA MET A 367 -12.79 13.45 10.65
C MET A 367 -14.17 13.63 11.30
N LEU A 368 -14.87 12.52 11.53
CA LEU A 368 -16.08 12.45 12.33
C LEU A 368 -15.72 11.90 13.72
N LEU A 369 -16.12 12.61 14.78
CA LEU A 369 -15.90 12.21 16.17
C LEU A 369 -17.23 11.96 16.87
N VAL A 370 -17.27 10.93 17.71
CA VAL A 370 -18.34 10.68 18.67
C VAL A 370 -17.81 11.01 20.07
N VAL A 371 -18.47 11.95 20.74
CA VAL A 371 -17.95 12.58 21.97
C VAL A 371 -19.01 12.60 23.05
N GLU A 372 -18.64 12.28 24.29
CA GLU A 372 -19.54 12.40 25.43
C GLU A 372 -19.89 13.89 25.68
N PRO A 373 -21.14 14.25 26.00
CA PRO A 373 -21.55 15.65 26.16
C PRO A 373 -20.67 16.46 27.14
N GLU A 374 -20.20 15.82 28.22
CA GLU A 374 -19.36 16.46 29.23
C GLU A 374 -17.93 16.74 28.74
N LYS A 375 -17.49 16.06 27.68
CA LYS A 375 -16.16 16.19 27.07
C LYS A 375 -16.12 17.14 25.87
N LEU A 376 -17.28 17.55 25.35
CA LEU A 376 -17.38 18.39 24.15
C LEU A 376 -16.55 19.68 24.26
N ASP A 377 -16.64 20.40 25.37
CA ASP A 377 -15.88 21.63 25.59
C ASP A 377 -14.37 21.41 25.54
N ALA A 378 -13.89 20.24 26.00
CA ALA A 378 -12.48 19.90 25.93
C ALA A 378 -12.06 19.62 24.48
N VAL A 379 -12.86 18.87 23.72
CA VAL A 379 -12.62 18.60 22.31
C VAL A 379 -12.54 19.90 21.49
N LEU A 380 -13.50 20.80 21.68
CA LEU A 380 -13.52 22.08 20.95
C LEU A 380 -12.30 22.96 21.29
N LYS A 381 -11.86 22.97 22.55
CA LYS A 381 -10.64 23.69 22.97
C LYS A 381 -9.38 23.10 22.36
N THR A 382 -9.28 21.77 22.26
CA THR A 382 -8.15 21.11 21.58
C THR A 382 -8.13 21.48 20.09
N ALA A 383 -9.29 21.46 19.42
CA ALA A 383 -9.38 21.88 18.02
C ALA A 383 -8.97 23.37 17.83
N GLU A 384 -9.44 24.27 18.71
CA GLU A 384 -9.07 25.69 18.71
C GLU A 384 -7.56 25.88 18.91
N LYS A 385 -6.94 25.15 19.84
CA LYS A 385 -5.49 25.18 20.10
C LYS A 385 -4.68 24.87 18.84
N TRP A 386 -5.11 23.88 18.06
CA TRP A 386 -4.44 23.47 16.82
C TRP A 386 -4.92 24.25 15.59
N GLY A 387 -5.88 25.16 15.73
CA GLY A 387 -6.42 25.94 14.61
C GLY A 387 -7.29 25.13 13.64
N VAL A 388 -7.85 24.01 14.10
CA VAL A 388 -8.71 23.13 13.30
C VAL A 388 -10.18 23.43 13.59
N TRP A 389 -11.05 23.42 12.59
CA TRP A 389 -12.49 23.60 12.82
C TRP A 389 -13.06 22.36 13.49
N ALA A 390 -13.90 22.53 14.49
CA ALA A 390 -14.70 21.47 15.08
C ALA A 390 -16.12 21.97 15.31
N THR A 391 -17.13 21.22 14.91
CA THR A 391 -18.54 21.62 15.04
C THR A 391 -19.42 20.45 15.40
N ALA A 392 -20.25 20.61 16.43
CA ALA A 392 -21.28 19.64 16.79
C ALA A 392 -22.42 19.67 15.75
N ILE A 393 -22.45 18.64 14.90
CA ILE A 393 -23.39 18.53 13.78
C ILE A 393 -24.55 17.58 14.06
N GLY A 394 -24.48 16.78 15.12
CA GLY A 394 -25.48 15.75 15.39
C GLY A 394 -25.42 15.15 16.79
N GLU A 395 -26.29 14.17 17.02
CA GLU A 395 -26.35 13.34 18.23
C GLU A 395 -26.62 11.87 17.86
N VAL A 396 -26.02 10.95 18.60
CA VAL A 396 -26.30 9.51 18.52
C VAL A 396 -27.67 9.25 19.14
N THR A 397 -28.54 8.54 18.43
CA THR A 397 -29.89 8.20 18.89
C THR A 397 -29.99 6.71 19.22
N PRO A 398 -30.84 6.32 20.19
CA PRO A 398 -30.98 4.91 20.55
C PRO A 398 -31.61 4.09 19.42
N PRO A 399 -31.42 2.76 19.42
CA PRO A 399 -32.24 1.84 18.63
C PRO A 399 -33.73 2.04 18.89
N ALA A 400 -34.57 1.58 17.97
CA ALA A 400 -36.00 1.68 18.14
C ALA A 400 -36.48 0.81 19.34
N PRO A 401 -37.56 1.21 20.05
CA PRO A 401 -38.04 0.48 21.23
C PRO A 401 -38.46 -0.97 20.97
N ASP A 402 -38.73 -1.32 19.72
CA ASP A 402 -39.11 -2.66 19.26
C ASP A 402 -37.89 -3.54 18.91
N GLY A 403 -36.68 -3.07 19.17
CA GLY A 403 -35.42 -3.79 18.94
C GLY A 403 -34.85 -3.64 17.54
N GLN A 404 -35.46 -2.84 16.66
CA GLN A 404 -34.88 -2.51 15.36
C GLN A 404 -33.68 -1.57 15.53
N PRO A 405 -32.68 -1.63 14.62
CA PRO A 405 -31.58 -0.67 14.58
C PRO A 405 -32.10 0.78 14.57
N GLY A 406 -31.29 1.70 15.09
CA GLY A 406 -31.63 3.12 15.04
C GLY A 406 -31.71 3.64 13.61
N ARG A 407 -32.28 4.84 13.43
CA ARG A 407 -32.41 5.48 12.11
C ARG A 407 -31.42 6.62 11.95
N LEU A 408 -30.91 6.78 10.74
CA LEU A 408 -30.18 7.98 10.34
C LEU A 408 -31.18 9.02 9.85
N VAL A 409 -31.36 10.05 10.66
CA VAL A 409 -32.34 11.13 10.47
C VAL A 409 -31.57 12.43 10.24
N ILE A 410 -31.61 12.95 9.02
CA ILE A 410 -30.88 14.16 8.65
C ILE A 410 -31.86 15.26 8.26
N THR A 411 -31.68 16.44 8.87
CA THR A 411 -32.48 17.63 8.60
C THR A 411 -31.66 18.73 7.96
N TRP A 412 -32.31 19.54 7.14
CA TRP A 412 -31.75 20.78 6.58
C TRP A 412 -32.80 21.88 6.68
N ARG A 413 -32.51 22.94 7.46
CA ARG A 413 -33.44 24.09 7.63
C ARG A 413 -34.85 23.63 8.04
N ASP A 414 -34.93 22.81 9.08
CA ASP A 414 -36.15 22.19 9.61
C ASP A 414 -36.86 21.19 8.67
N HIS A 415 -36.31 20.91 7.49
CA HIS A 415 -36.84 19.91 6.57
C HIS A 415 -36.15 18.55 6.76
N LEU A 416 -36.95 17.49 6.92
CA LEU A 416 -36.45 16.11 6.93
C LEU A 416 -36.07 15.68 5.51
N VAL A 417 -34.77 15.51 5.25
CA VAL A 417 -34.22 15.19 3.93
C VAL A 417 -33.72 13.76 3.81
N VAL A 418 -33.35 13.12 4.93
CA VAL A 418 -32.95 11.70 4.98
C VAL A 418 -33.61 11.05 6.19
N ASP A 419 -34.23 9.90 5.97
CA ASP A 419 -34.73 9.02 7.01
C ASP A 419 -34.56 7.56 6.59
N VAL A 420 -33.42 6.97 6.93
CA VAL A 420 -33.01 5.63 6.45
C VAL A 420 -32.47 4.76 7.58
N PRO A 421 -32.61 3.42 7.49
CA PRO A 421 -31.84 2.51 8.34
C PRO A 421 -30.35 2.55 7.94
N PRO A 422 -29.38 2.83 8.84
CA PRO A 422 -27.96 2.88 8.49
C PRO A 422 -27.46 1.59 7.83
N GLY A 423 -27.84 0.43 8.39
CA GLY A 423 -27.46 -0.88 7.84
C GLY A 423 -27.96 -1.13 6.41
N SER A 424 -29.02 -0.45 5.97
CA SER A 424 -29.48 -0.62 4.58
C SER A 424 -28.54 0.01 3.53
N LEU A 425 -27.72 0.99 3.94
CA LEU A 425 -26.70 1.60 3.09
C LEU A 425 -25.40 0.77 3.07
N VAL A 426 -25.06 0.12 4.18
CA VAL A 426 -23.77 -0.57 4.37
C VAL A 426 -23.88 -2.08 4.19
N ASP A 427 -24.80 -2.71 4.91
CA ASP A 427 -24.91 -4.18 5.02
C ASP A 427 -25.79 -4.79 3.92
N ASP A 428 -26.89 -4.10 3.57
CA ASP A 428 -27.86 -4.59 2.60
C ASP A 428 -27.47 -4.30 1.14
N GLY A 429 -26.28 -3.74 0.90
CA GLY A 429 -25.76 -3.52 -0.44
C GLY A 429 -25.82 -4.78 -1.33
N PRO A 430 -25.94 -4.62 -2.67
CA PRO A 430 -25.93 -5.74 -3.59
C PRO A 430 -24.64 -6.57 -3.45
N VAL A 431 -24.76 -7.88 -3.60
CA VAL A 431 -23.63 -8.80 -3.66
C VAL A 431 -23.82 -9.68 -4.88
N TYR A 432 -22.88 -9.61 -5.82
CA TYR A 432 -22.96 -10.31 -7.09
C TYR A 432 -22.04 -11.52 -7.10
N ALA A 433 -22.61 -12.67 -7.47
CA ALA A 433 -21.83 -13.79 -8.00
C ALA A 433 -21.69 -13.59 -9.52
N ARG A 434 -20.71 -12.77 -9.91
CA ARG A 434 -20.46 -12.47 -11.33
C ARG A 434 -20.06 -13.75 -12.09
N PRO A 435 -20.46 -13.90 -13.37
CA PRO A 435 -19.98 -15.00 -14.19
C PRO A 435 -18.45 -14.98 -14.29
N MET A 436 -17.82 -16.15 -14.24
CA MET A 436 -16.38 -16.31 -14.41
C MET A 436 -16.11 -17.27 -15.56
N ARG A 437 -15.14 -16.95 -16.40
CA ARG A 437 -14.68 -17.82 -17.48
C ARG A 437 -13.20 -17.58 -17.71
N GLU A 438 -12.42 -18.65 -17.73
CA GLU A 438 -11.00 -18.57 -18.10
C GLU A 438 -10.80 -17.84 -19.46
N PRO A 439 -9.84 -16.91 -19.57
CA PRO A 439 -9.57 -16.20 -20.82
C PRO A 439 -9.24 -17.17 -21.96
N ALA A 440 -9.91 -17.01 -23.11
CA ALA A 440 -9.82 -17.95 -24.23
C ALA A 440 -8.42 -18.01 -24.87
N ASP A 441 -7.63 -16.96 -24.72
CA ASP A 441 -6.28 -16.82 -25.25
C ASP A 441 -5.19 -17.36 -24.30
N LEU A 442 -5.52 -17.67 -23.04
CA LEU A 442 -4.54 -18.06 -22.02
C LEU A 442 -3.69 -19.27 -22.43
N ILE A 443 -4.32 -20.28 -23.03
CA ILE A 443 -3.61 -21.49 -23.48
C ILE A 443 -2.57 -21.20 -24.58
N LEU A 444 -2.87 -20.26 -25.48
CA LEU A 444 -1.94 -19.87 -26.54
C LEU A 444 -0.83 -18.99 -25.98
N LEU A 445 -1.19 -18.07 -25.08
CA LEU A 445 -0.24 -17.23 -24.37
C LEU A 445 0.78 -18.07 -23.58
N GLN A 446 0.32 -19.08 -22.85
CA GLN A 446 1.19 -19.96 -22.07
C GLN A 446 2.03 -20.93 -22.93
N ALA A 447 1.58 -21.23 -24.15
CA ALA A 447 2.35 -22.05 -25.08
C ALA A 447 3.51 -21.27 -25.74
N ASP A 448 3.41 -19.94 -25.84
CA ASP A 448 4.43 -19.07 -26.44
C ASP A 448 5.57 -18.77 -25.46
N ARG A 449 6.48 -19.74 -25.30
CA ARG A 449 7.50 -19.75 -24.24
C ARG A 449 8.74 -18.91 -24.57
N ALA A 450 9.11 -18.00 -23.68
CA ALA A 450 10.34 -17.21 -23.79
C ALA A 450 11.61 -18.07 -23.76
N GLU A 451 11.54 -19.29 -23.21
CA GLU A 451 12.68 -20.22 -23.25
C GLU A 451 13.06 -20.63 -24.69
N THR A 452 12.20 -20.42 -25.68
CA THR A 452 12.53 -20.73 -27.08
C THR A 452 13.19 -19.56 -27.83
N LEU A 453 13.24 -18.37 -27.22
CA LEU A 453 13.80 -17.16 -27.82
C LEU A 453 15.34 -17.26 -27.97
N PRO A 454 15.92 -16.59 -28.97
CA PRO A 454 17.37 -16.56 -29.16
C PRO A 454 18.10 -15.93 -27.96
N ARG A 455 19.06 -16.67 -27.39
CA ARG A 455 19.81 -16.24 -26.18
C ARG A 455 21.25 -15.86 -26.53
N PRO A 456 21.84 -14.88 -25.82
CA PRO A 456 23.28 -14.66 -25.83
C PRO A 456 24.04 -15.95 -25.49
N ALA A 457 25.07 -16.27 -26.26
CA ALA A 457 25.88 -17.48 -26.09
C ALA A 457 27.39 -17.21 -26.00
N ASP A 458 27.80 -15.96 -26.22
CA ASP A 458 29.20 -15.54 -26.13
C ASP A 458 29.40 -14.40 -25.12
N PRO A 459 30.63 -14.28 -24.58
CA PRO A 459 31.09 -13.19 -23.72
C PRO A 459 30.59 -11.78 -24.01
N GLU A 460 30.68 -11.32 -25.27
CA GLU A 460 30.37 -9.93 -25.60
C GLU A 460 28.86 -9.73 -25.65
N ALA A 461 28.11 -10.69 -26.22
CA ALA A 461 26.65 -10.63 -26.23
C ALA A 461 26.07 -10.63 -24.80
N LEU A 462 26.66 -11.36 -23.86
CA LEU A 462 26.28 -11.33 -22.44
C LEU A 462 26.53 -9.95 -21.83
N ARG A 463 27.72 -9.38 -22.08
CA ARG A 463 28.10 -8.04 -21.61
C ARG A 463 27.12 -6.98 -22.11
N GLU A 464 26.79 -6.99 -23.40
CA GLU A 464 25.82 -6.08 -24.00
C GLU A 464 24.41 -6.27 -23.41
N THR A 465 24.04 -7.50 -23.09
CA THR A 465 22.74 -7.81 -22.47
C THR A 465 22.64 -7.20 -21.07
N VAL A 466 23.69 -7.31 -20.24
CA VAL A 466 23.73 -6.64 -18.93
C VAL A 466 23.53 -5.13 -19.10
N LEU A 467 24.32 -4.49 -19.96
CA LEU A 467 24.24 -3.04 -20.17
C LEU A 467 22.88 -2.58 -20.70
N ARG A 468 22.23 -3.38 -21.56
CA ARG A 468 20.89 -3.09 -22.06
C ARG A 468 19.84 -3.21 -20.95
N MET A 469 19.90 -4.27 -20.15
CA MET A 469 18.93 -4.54 -19.10
C MET A 469 19.00 -3.50 -17.99
N VAL A 470 20.19 -3.21 -17.45
CA VAL A 470 20.36 -2.20 -16.38
C VAL A 470 19.95 -0.79 -16.83
N ALA A 471 19.93 -0.52 -18.14
CA ALA A 471 19.48 0.74 -18.71
C ALA A 471 17.98 0.75 -19.06
N SER A 472 17.27 -0.37 -18.91
CA SER A 472 15.84 -0.45 -19.20
C SER A 472 15.00 0.29 -18.14
N PRO A 473 13.84 0.88 -18.47
CA PRO A 473 13.08 1.69 -17.52
C PRO A 473 12.68 0.97 -16.21
N ASN A 474 12.43 -0.34 -16.27
CA ASN A 474 12.02 -1.12 -15.10
C ASN A 474 13.20 -1.47 -14.19
N LEU A 475 14.39 -1.70 -14.74
CA LEU A 475 15.61 -2.06 -13.98
C LEU A 475 16.55 -0.89 -13.71
N ALA A 476 16.33 0.27 -14.34
CA ALA A 476 17.16 1.45 -14.15
C ALA A 476 16.92 2.10 -12.79
N ASP A 477 17.91 2.88 -12.37
CA ASP A 477 17.92 3.64 -11.13
C ASP A 477 16.66 4.51 -10.96
N LYS A 478 16.00 4.38 -9.81
CA LYS A 478 14.78 5.12 -9.47
C LYS A 478 15.05 6.45 -8.76
N THR A 479 16.30 6.88 -8.64
CA THR A 479 16.69 8.07 -7.86
C THR A 479 15.98 9.32 -8.34
N TRP A 480 15.73 9.46 -9.66
CA TRP A 480 14.95 10.58 -10.22
C TRP A 480 13.57 10.73 -9.57
N VAL A 481 12.90 9.61 -9.24
CA VAL A 481 11.62 9.62 -8.52
C VAL A 481 11.87 9.89 -7.04
N THR A 482 12.72 9.09 -6.40
CA THR A 482 12.83 9.06 -4.93
C THR A 482 13.54 10.25 -4.31
N GLU A 483 14.38 10.99 -5.05
CA GLU A 483 15.03 12.23 -4.54
C GLU A 483 14.05 13.38 -4.34
N GLN A 484 12.82 13.26 -4.86
CA GLN A 484 11.76 14.24 -4.67
C GLN A 484 10.99 14.02 -3.36
N TYR A 485 11.25 12.90 -2.67
CA TYR A 485 10.61 12.53 -1.42
C TYR A 485 11.58 12.71 -0.24
N ASP A 486 11.05 13.17 0.89
CA ASP A 486 11.76 13.09 2.16
C ASP A 486 11.88 11.62 2.59
N ARG A 487 12.99 11.27 3.25
CA ARG A 487 13.24 9.94 3.82
C ARG A 487 13.84 9.97 5.22
N TYR A 488 13.94 11.15 5.85
CA TYR A 488 14.67 11.36 7.11
C TYR A 488 13.85 12.01 8.21
N VAL A 489 12.72 12.67 7.89
CA VAL A 489 11.86 13.30 8.90
C VAL A 489 11.45 12.26 9.96
N LEU A 490 11.32 12.73 11.21
CA LEU A 490 11.21 11.93 12.44
C LEU A 490 12.50 11.22 12.89
N GLY A 491 13.54 11.14 12.05
CA GLY A 491 14.87 10.64 12.44
C GLY A 491 14.94 9.13 12.71
N ASN A 492 13.93 8.37 12.26
CA ASN A 492 13.78 6.95 12.58
C ASN A 492 13.93 6.01 11.39
N THR A 493 14.09 6.54 10.17
CA THR A 493 14.41 5.72 8.99
C THR A 493 15.80 5.12 9.11
N VAL A 494 15.89 3.80 8.96
CA VAL A 494 17.12 3.01 9.06
C VAL A 494 17.57 2.54 7.68
N LEU A 495 16.63 1.99 6.90
CA LEU A 495 16.78 1.65 5.49
C LEU A 495 15.60 2.26 4.72
N ALA A 496 15.86 2.72 3.51
CA ALA A 496 14.88 3.23 2.57
C ALA A 496 15.43 3.00 1.16
N GLN A 497 14.70 3.41 0.13
CA GLN A 497 15.08 3.23 -1.26
C GLN A 497 16.54 3.67 -1.50
N PRO A 498 17.33 2.88 -2.24
CA PRO A 498 16.97 1.71 -3.05
C PRO A 498 17.09 0.35 -2.34
N GLU A 499 17.13 0.28 -1.00
CA GLU A 499 17.22 -1.02 -0.30
C GLU A 499 15.97 -1.89 -0.57
N ASP A 500 16.09 -3.24 -0.48
CA ASP A 500 14.99 -4.18 -0.77
C ASP A 500 13.71 -3.88 0.03
N SER A 501 13.85 -3.37 1.25
CA SER A 501 12.72 -3.04 2.12
C SER A 501 13.00 -1.79 2.96
N GLY A 502 11.96 -0.98 3.16
CA GLY A 502 12.00 0.17 4.06
C GLY A 502 11.98 -0.29 5.51
N VAL A 503 12.95 0.17 6.32
CA VAL A 503 13.07 -0.17 7.74
C VAL A 503 13.00 1.10 8.58
N ILE A 504 12.08 1.14 9.55
CA ILE A 504 11.97 2.23 10.52
C ILE A 504 12.11 1.72 11.95
N ARG A 505 12.76 2.51 12.80
CA ARG A 505 12.78 2.29 14.26
C ARG A 505 11.50 2.87 14.86
N ILE A 506 10.83 2.09 15.71
CA ILE A 506 9.57 2.49 16.35
C ILE A 506 9.69 2.63 17.87
N ASP A 507 10.77 2.13 18.48
CA ASP A 507 11.12 2.37 19.88
C ASP A 507 12.62 2.61 20.04
N GLU A 508 12.98 3.82 20.48
CA GLU A 508 14.37 4.22 20.70
C GLU A 508 15.03 3.51 21.88
N ARG A 509 14.25 3.05 22.87
CA ARG A 509 14.77 2.42 24.09
C ARG A 509 15.22 0.99 23.83
N THR A 510 14.43 0.24 23.08
CA THR A 510 14.68 -1.18 22.79
C THR A 510 15.40 -1.38 21.47
N GLY A 511 15.33 -0.41 20.55
CA GLY A 511 15.79 -0.56 19.18
C GLY A 511 14.77 -1.22 18.27
N LEU A 512 13.59 -1.60 18.78
CA LEU A 512 12.53 -2.27 18.01
C LEU A 512 12.19 -1.49 16.74
N GLY A 513 12.06 -2.20 15.64
CA GLY A 513 11.68 -1.64 14.35
C GLY A 513 10.80 -2.54 13.52
N VAL A 514 10.33 -1.98 12.41
CA VAL A 514 9.55 -2.69 11.40
C VAL A 514 10.17 -2.52 10.03
N ALA A 515 10.07 -3.57 9.24
CA ALA A 515 10.44 -3.63 7.83
C ALA A 515 9.16 -3.79 6.99
N LEU A 516 9.13 -3.20 5.80
CA LEU A 516 7.98 -3.24 4.93
C LEU A 516 8.42 -3.33 3.46
N SER A 517 7.74 -4.14 2.66
CA SER A 517 7.90 -4.19 1.20
C SER A 517 6.53 -4.19 0.54
N VAL A 518 6.49 -3.79 -0.73
CA VAL A 518 5.31 -3.83 -1.61
C VAL A 518 5.74 -4.30 -2.99
N ASP A 519 5.09 -5.34 -3.50
CA ASP A 519 5.50 -6.00 -4.74
C ASP A 519 4.28 -6.47 -5.54
N GLY A 520 4.35 -6.39 -6.87
CA GLY A 520 3.20 -6.72 -7.73
C GLY A 520 3.51 -6.81 -9.22
N ASN A 521 4.09 -7.93 -9.67
CA ASN A 521 4.41 -8.14 -11.08
C ASN A 521 3.16 -8.52 -11.90
N GLY A 522 2.61 -7.55 -12.64
CA GLY A 522 1.42 -7.73 -13.47
C GLY A 522 1.63 -8.69 -14.66
N ARG A 523 2.86 -8.84 -15.18
CA ARG A 523 3.13 -9.79 -16.29
C ARG A 523 3.00 -11.23 -15.81
N TYR A 524 3.54 -11.55 -14.65
CA TYR A 524 3.38 -12.89 -14.06
C TYR A 524 1.91 -13.21 -13.79
N ALA A 525 1.17 -12.27 -13.19
CA ALA A 525 -0.26 -12.44 -12.95
C ALA A 525 -1.08 -12.53 -14.25
N ARG A 526 -0.63 -11.91 -15.36
CA ARG A 526 -1.25 -12.06 -16.68
C ARG A 526 -1.06 -13.46 -17.27
N LEU A 527 0.11 -14.06 -17.06
CA LEU A 527 0.45 -15.41 -17.51
C LEU A 527 -0.24 -16.50 -16.67
N ASP A 528 -0.31 -16.30 -15.35
CA ASP A 528 -1.05 -17.15 -14.42
C ASP A 528 -1.43 -16.31 -13.18
N PRO A 529 -2.70 -15.93 -13.00
CA PRO A 529 -3.09 -15.06 -11.88
C PRO A 529 -2.93 -15.70 -10.51
N TYR A 530 -3.06 -17.04 -10.40
CA TYR A 530 -2.89 -17.74 -9.13
C TYR A 530 -1.42 -17.76 -8.72
N HIS A 531 -0.54 -18.27 -9.60
CA HIS A 531 0.89 -18.37 -9.32
C HIS A 531 1.58 -17.00 -9.33
N GLY A 532 1.18 -16.09 -10.22
CA GLY A 532 1.68 -14.72 -10.27
C GLY A 532 1.40 -13.95 -8.98
N THR A 533 0.24 -14.17 -8.35
CA THR A 533 -0.04 -13.55 -7.04
C THR A 533 0.78 -14.19 -5.92
N LYS A 534 1.00 -15.51 -5.97
CA LYS A 534 1.92 -16.17 -5.02
C LYS A 534 3.36 -15.67 -5.16
N LEU A 535 3.82 -15.36 -6.38
CA LEU A 535 5.12 -14.75 -6.63
C LEU A 535 5.21 -13.35 -6.04
N ALA A 536 4.20 -12.49 -6.23
CA ALA A 536 4.16 -11.15 -5.61
C ALA A 536 4.22 -11.23 -4.07
N LEU A 537 3.50 -12.18 -3.47
CA LEU A 537 3.60 -12.45 -2.02
C LEU A 537 5.00 -12.91 -1.62
N ALA A 538 5.60 -13.83 -2.38
CA ALA A 538 6.91 -14.38 -2.08
C ALA A 538 8.02 -13.34 -2.21
N GLU A 539 7.98 -12.48 -3.22
CA GLU A 539 8.90 -11.37 -3.40
C GLU A 539 8.80 -10.36 -2.26
N ALA A 540 7.60 -9.89 -1.91
CA ALA A 540 7.40 -9.01 -0.77
C ALA A 540 7.85 -9.62 0.56
N TYR A 541 7.60 -10.92 0.73
CA TYR A 541 8.11 -11.68 1.87
C TYR A 541 9.65 -11.70 1.85
N ARG A 542 10.26 -11.98 0.70
CA ARG A 542 11.70 -12.07 0.52
C ARG A 542 12.41 -10.75 0.80
N ASN A 543 11.90 -9.66 0.24
CA ASN A 543 12.39 -8.30 0.43
C ASN A 543 12.38 -7.88 1.91
N VAL A 544 11.38 -8.31 2.68
CA VAL A 544 11.39 -8.13 4.13
C VAL A 544 12.44 -9.00 4.82
N VAL A 545 12.55 -10.30 4.50
CA VAL A 545 13.47 -11.19 5.24
C VAL A 545 14.94 -10.96 4.94
N VAL A 546 15.31 -10.45 3.76
CA VAL A 546 16.71 -10.12 3.45
C VAL A 546 17.25 -9.01 4.35
N THR A 547 16.39 -8.16 4.91
CA THR A 547 16.80 -7.16 5.93
C THR A 547 17.10 -7.78 7.29
N GLY A 548 16.77 -9.06 7.51
CA GLY A 548 16.81 -9.76 8.79
C GLY A 548 15.51 -9.68 9.60
N ALA A 549 14.47 -9.05 9.06
CA ALA A 549 13.17 -8.96 9.73
C ALA A 549 12.35 -10.25 9.63
N LYS A 550 11.51 -10.49 10.65
CA LYS A 550 10.54 -11.58 10.63
C LYS A 550 9.19 -11.10 10.10
N PRO A 551 8.67 -11.61 8.97
CA PRO A 551 7.35 -11.25 8.44
C PRO A 551 6.23 -11.71 9.36
N ILE A 552 5.18 -10.89 9.50
CA ILE A 552 4.08 -11.16 10.43
C ILE A 552 2.68 -10.85 9.88
N ALA A 553 2.56 -10.06 8.81
CA ALA A 553 1.26 -9.61 8.31
C ALA A 553 1.33 -9.15 6.86
N VAL A 554 0.19 -9.20 6.19
CA VAL A 554 0.04 -8.83 4.77
C VAL A 554 -1.07 -7.79 4.59
N THR A 555 -0.84 -6.82 3.71
CA THR A 555 -1.87 -5.97 3.11
C THR A 555 -1.88 -6.14 1.60
N ASN A 556 -2.93 -5.74 0.90
CA ASN A 556 -2.98 -5.85 -0.56
C ASN A 556 -3.80 -4.72 -1.20
N CYS A 557 -3.48 -4.41 -2.44
CA CYS A 557 -4.29 -3.57 -3.31
C CYS A 557 -4.48 -4.28 -4.65
N LEU A 558 -5.70 -4.75 -4.90
CA LEU A 558 -6.05 -5.59 -6.04
C LEU A 558 -6.55 -4.72 -7.20
N ASN A 559 -5.72 -4.49 -8.22
CA ASN A 559 -6.07 -3.68 -9.38
C ASN A 559 -6.41 -4.54 -10.59
N PHE A 560 -7.64 -4.41 -11.09
CA PHE A 560 -8.19 -5.22 -12.17
C PHE A 560 -9.08 -4.38 -13.10
N GLY A 561 -9.35 -4.91 -14.30
CA GLY A 561 -10.33 -4.35 -15.25
C GLY A 561 -11.78 -4.45 -14.74
N SER A 562 -12.75 -4.40 -15.65
CA SER A 562 -14.17 -4.50 -15.29
C SER A 562 -14.53 -5.90 -14.78
N PRO A 563 -15.18 -6.04 -13.60
CA PRO A 563 -15.64 -7.32 -13.06
C PRO A 563 -16.86 -7.87 -13.81
N GLU A 564 -17.38 -7.12 -14.80
CA GLU A 564 -18.46 -7.58 -15.67
C GLU A 564 -17.96 -8.46 -16.81
N ASP A 565 -16.66 -8.38 -17.13
CA ASP A 565 -16.00 -9.31 -18.04
C ASP A 565 -15.71 -10.64 -17.30
N PRO A 566 -16.24 -11.78 -17.77
CA PRO A 566 -16.01 -13.07 -17.10
C PRO A 566 -14.54 -13.50 -17.03
N GLY A 567 -13.71 -13.07 -17.98
CA GLY A 567 -12.27 -13.29 -18.01
C GLY A 567 -11.55 -12.55 -16.89
N VAL A 568 -11.84 -11.25 -16.75
CA VAL A 568 -11.27 -10.41 -15.69
C VAL A 568 -11.71 -10.89 -14.32
N MET A 569 -13.00 -11.22 -14.16
CA MET A 569 -13.53 -11.73 -12.90
C MET A 569 -12.88 -13.07 -12.50
N TRP A 570 -12.63 -13.96 -13.48
CA TRP A 570 -11.89 -15.20 -13.25
C TRP A 570 -10.45 -14.93 -12.80
N GLN A 571 -9.73 -14.01 -13.46
CA GLN A 571 -8.38 -13.63 -13.06
C GLN A 571 -8.33 -13.07 -11.64
N PHE A 572 -9.29 -12.22 -11.27
CA PHE A 572 -9.40 -11.69 -9.91
C PHE A 572 -9.64 -12.80 -8.88
N ALA A 573 -10.58 -13.71 -9.15
CA ALA A 573 -10.90 -14.80 -8.23
C ALA A 573 -9.68 -15.72 -8.00
N GLU A 574 -8.92 -16.02 -9.05
CA GLU A 574 -7.70 -16.82 -8.98
C GLU A 574 -6.57 -16.09 -8.25
N ALA A 575 -6.43 -14.77 -8.44
CA ALA A 575 -5.47 -13.97 -7.70
C ALA A 575 -5.77 -13.93 -6.19
N VAL A 576 -7.02 -13.68 -5.80
CA VAL A 576 -7.47 -13.72 -4.40
C VAL A 576 -7.22 -15.10 -3.80
N ARG A 577 -7.53 -16.16 -4.55
CA ARG A 577 -7.26 -17.55 -4.13
C ARG A 577 -5.76 -17.79 -3.92
N GLY A 578 -4.91 -17.33 -4.83
CA GLY A 578 -3.45 -17.43 -4.74
C GLY A 578 -2.89 -16.74 -3.51
N LEU A 579 -3.34 -15.51 -3.24
CA LEU A 579 -2.91 -14.76 -2.05
C LEU A 579 -3.38 -15.43 -0.76
N ALA A 580 -4.64 -15.87 -0.70
CA ALA A 580 -5.19 -16.50 0.50
C ALA A 580 -4.50 -17.84 0.82
N ASP A 581 -4.27 -18.68 -0.20
CA ASP A 581 -3.56 -19.94 -0.05
C ASP A 581 -2.09 -19.70 0.36
N GLY A 582 -1.42 -18.73 -0.27
CA GLY A 582 -0.03 -18.39 0.06
C GLY A 582 0.13 -17.84 1.48
N CYS A 583 -0.78 -16.97 1.93
CA CYS A 583 -0.80 -16.46 3.30
C CYS A 583 -1.01 -17.57 4.33
N ALA A 584 -1.90 -18.51 4.05
CA ALA A 584 -2.12 -19.69 4.90
C ALA A 584 -0.88 -20.59 4.98
N GLU A 585 -0.17 -20.78 3.87
CA GLU A 585 1.04 -21.59 3.77
C GLU A 585 2.23 -20.96 4.51
N LEU A 586 2.46 -19.65 4.34
CA LEU A 586 3.49 -18.89 5.04
C LEU A 586 3.15 -18.62 6.52
N GLY A 587 1.88 -18.74 6.90
CA GLY A 587 1.43 -18.49 8.27
C GLY A 587 1.35 -17.00 8.64
N ILE A 588 1.14 -16.11 7.66
CA ILE A 588 0.99 -14.66 7.88
C ILE A 588 -0.37 -14.19 7.34
N PRO A 589 -1.24 -13.58 8.18
CA PRO A 589 -2.59 -13.22 7.76
C PRO A 589 -2.64 -11.93 6.94
N VAL A 590 -3.63 -11.83 6.05
CA VAL A 590 -4.07 -10.56 5.47
C VAL A 590 -4.83 -9.78 6.52
N THR A 591 -4.39 -8.55 6.81
CA THR A 591 -4.98 -7.70 7.86
C THR A 591 -6.02 -6.73 7.31
N GLY A 592 -5.90 -6.39 6.03
CA GLY A 592 -6.78 -5.47 5.30
C GLY A 592 -6.22 -5.19 3.90
N GLY A 593 -6.96 -4.44 3.09
CA GLY A 593 -6.53 -4.10 1.74
C GLY A 593 -7.58 -3.29 0.99
N ASN A 594 -7.36 -3.13 -0.32
CA ASN A 594 -8.21 -2.36 -1.23
C ASN A 594 -8.46 -3.15 -2.53
N VAL A 595 -9.59 -2.88 -3.19
CA VAL A 595 -9.88 -3.41 -4.53
C VAL A 595 -10.22 -2.26 -5.47
N SER A 596 -9.48 -2.18 -6.57
CA SER A 596 -9.70 -1.23 -7.65
C SER A 596 -10.11 -1.99 -8.90
N PHE A 597 -11.38 -1.91 -9.24
CA PHE A 597 -11.93 -2.45 -10.48
C PHE A 597 -12.05 -1.37 -11.55
N TYR A 598 -12.45 -1.75 -12.76
CA TYR A 598 -12.68 -0.85 -13.89
C TYR A 598 -11.44 -0.10 -14.38
N ASN A 599 -10.24 -0.63 -14.11
CA ASN A 599 -8.98 -0.15 -14.70
C ASN A 599 -8.88 -0.64 -16.16
N GLN A 600 -9.68 -0.05 -17.04
CA GLN A 600 -9.69 -0.35 -18.46
C GLN A 600 -10.18 0.85 -19.29
N THR A 601 -9.66 0.97 -20.51
CA THR A 601 -10.09 1.97 -21.50
C THR A 601 -10.68 1.26 -22.70
N GLY A 602 -11.94 1.54 -23.00
CA GLY A 602 -12.71 0.74 -23.96
C GLY A 602 -12.73 -0.74 -23.57
N ALA A 603 -12.25 -1.61 -24.46
CA ALA A 603 -12.18 -3.06 -24.23
C ALA A 603 -10.82 -3.54 -23.70
N ALA A 604 -9.83 -2.65 -23.56
CA ALA A 604 -8.48 -3.02 -23.14
C ALA A 604 -8.33 -2.83 -21.62
N ALA A 605 -8.28 -3.94 -20.89
CA ALA A 605 -7.96 -3.96 -19.46
C ALA A 605 -6.45 -3.95 -19.23
N ILE A 606 -6.04 -3.41 -18.09
CA ILE A 606 -4.69 -3.59 -17.55
C ILE A 606 -4.38 -5.08 -17.35
N HIS A 607 -3.10 -5.41 -17.18
CA HIS A 607 -2.76 -6.70 -16.59
C HIS A 607 -3.32 -6.80 -15.16
N PRO A 608 -3.79 -7.99 -14.72
CA PRO A 608 -4.17 -8.19 -13.33
C PRO A 608 -2.97 -7.83 -12.44
N THR A 609 -3.14 -6.88 -11.53
CA THR A 609 -2.03 -6.33 -10.73
C THR A 609 -2.36 -6.36 -9.24
N PRO A 610 -2.23 -7.54 -8.61
CA PRO A 610 -2.33 -7.67 -7.17
C PRO A 610 -1.03 -7.17 -6.53
N VAL A 611 -1.06 -5.94 -6.01
CA VAL A 611 0.05 -5.41 -5.21
C VAL A 611 -0.06 -5.96 -3.80
N VAL A 612 0.98 -6.62 -3.31
CA VAL A 612 1.03 -7.26 -2.00
C VAL A 612 2.05 -6.53 -1.14
N GLY A 613 1.64 -6.09 0.04
CA GLY A 613 2.53 -5.48 1.04
C GLY A 613 2.78 -6.42 2.21
N VAL A 614 4.03 -6.63 2.61
CA VAL A 614 4.40 -7.51 3.73
C VAL A 614 5.11 -6.72 4.81
N LEU A 615 4.60 -6.82 6.05
CA LEU A 615 5.18 -6.21 7.24
C LEU A 615 6.02 -7.24 8.00
N GLY A 616 7.25 -6.87 8.38
CA GLY A 616 8.10 -7.62 9.29
C GLY A 616 8.56 -6.82 10.51
N VAL A 617 9.09 -7.51 11.51
CA VAL A 617 9.60 -6.93 12.77
C VAL A 617 11.07 -7.27 12.97
N LEU A 618 11.84 -6.31 13.46
CA LEU A 618 13.18 -6.50 13.99
C LEU A 618 13.18 -6.16 15.48
N ASP A 619 13.70 -7.07 16.32
CA ASP A 619 13.85 -6.81 17.76
C ASP A 619 14.79 -5.63 18.04
N ASP A 620 15.82 -5.47 17.21
CA ASP A 620 16.71 -4.31 17.20
C ASP A 620 17.11 -3.99 15.76
N VAL A 621 16.73 -2.80 15.30
CA VAL A 621 17.09 -2.31 13.96
C VAL A 621 18.59 -2.30 13.74
N ALA A 622 19.45 -2.21 14.76
CA ALA A 622 20.91 -2.23 14.57
C ALA A 622 21.41 -3.49 13.83
N ASN A 623 20.65 -4.59 13.89
CA ASN A 623 20.95 -5.85 13.23
C ASN A 623 20.47 -5.89 11.76
N ARG A 624 19.89 -4.82 11.22
CA ARG A 624 19.47 -4.76 9.82
C ARG A 624 20.62 -5.09 8.87
N VAL A 625 20.29 -5.84 7.82
CA VAL A 625 21.20 -6.19 6.72
C VAL A 625 20.88 -5.33 5.49
N PRO A 626 21.84 -4.59 4.92
CA PRO A 626 21.65 -3.81 3.70
C PRO A 626 21.80 -4.66 2.43
N MET A 627 21.29 -4.17 1.30
CA MET A 627 21.45 -4.82 -0.01
C MET A 627 22.90 -4.76 -0.53
N GLY A 628 23.57 -3.63 -0.29
CA GLY A 628 24.80 -3.26 -0.97
C GLY A 628 26.05 -3.86 -0.35
N PHE A 629 27.01 -4.27 -1.19
CA PHE A 629 28.29 -4.79 -0.72
C PHE A 629 29.02 -3.77 0.18
N VAL A 630 29.47 -4.23 1.34
CA VAL A 630 30.05 -3.38 2.37
C VAL A 630 31.56 -3.29 2.20
N PRO A 631 32.15 -2.09 2.06
CA PRO A 631 33.60 -1.94 2.09
C PRO A 631 34.16 -2.45 3.42
N ARG A 632 35.17 -3.32 3.36
CA ARG A 632 35.84 -3.82 4.57
C ARG A 632 37.02 -2.94 4.96
N PRO A 633 37.26 -2.78 6.27
CA PRO A 633 38.51 -2.20 6.75
C PRO A 633 39.72 -2.97 6.18
N ASN A 634 40.81 -2.25 5.89
CA ASN A 634 42.08 -2.82 5.39
C ASN A 634 42.04 -3.48 4.00
N GLY A 635 40.94 -3.35 3.24
CA GLY A 635 40.84 -3.90 1.88
C GLY A 635 40.59 -5.40 1.81
N ASP A 636 40.08 -6.00 2.90
CA ASP A 636 39.56 -7.37 2.86
C ASP A 636 38.33 -7.50 1.93
N HIS A 637 37.97 -8.74 1.59
CA HIS A 637 36.81 -9.08 0.77
C HIS A 637 35.84 -9.98 1.54
N ASP A 638 34.58 -9.97 1.12
CA ASP A 638 33.57 -10.93 1.57
C ASP A 638 33.44 -12.06 0.57
N GLN A 639 33.02 -13.23 1.06
CA GLN A 639 32.61 -14.34 0.20
C GLN A 639 31.18 -14.11 -0.26
N LEU A 640 30.94 -14.31 -1.55
CA LEU A 640 29.61 -14.16 -2.16
C LEU A 640 28.96 -15.53 -2.29
N PHE A 641 27.79 -15.70 -1.68
CA PHE A 641 26.99 -16.90 -1.83
C PHE A 641 25.69 -16.58 -2.55
N LEU A 642 25.28 -17.46 -3.46
CA LEU A 642 23.93 -17.51 -4.00
C LEU A 642 23.14 -18.57 -3.23
N LEU A 643 22.02 -18.17 -2.63
CA LEU A 643 21.06 -19.07 -1.99
C LEU A 643 19.96 -19.42 -3.00
N GLY A 644 19.43 -20.65 -2.91
CA GLY A 644 18.41 -21.17 -3.82
C GLY A 644 18.96 -21.73 -5.13
N GLU A 645 18.07 -22.08 -6.06
CA GLU A 645 18.41 -22.75 -7.32
C GLU A 645 17.97 -21.95 -8.54
N THR A 646 18.80 -21.94 -9.58
CA THR A 646 18.46 -21.31 -10.86
C THR A 646 17.90 -22.35 -11.83
N HIS A 647 16.70 -22.11 -12.35
CA HIS A 647 16.08 -22.93 -13.38
C HIS A 647 16.07 -22.21 -14.73
N VAL A 648 15.58 -22.89 -15.78
CA VAL A 648 15.41 -22.25 -17.10
C VAL A 648 14.01 -21.64 -17.15
N GLU A 649 13.81 -20.58 -16.37
CA GLU A 649 12.55 -19.84 -16.26
C GLU A 649 12.79 -18.42 -16.76
N LEU A 650 12.30 -18.14 -17.97
CA LEU A 650 12.53 -16.88 -18.70
C LEU A 650 11.23 -16.20 -19.14
N SER A 651 10.12 -16.94 -19.07
CA SER A 651 8.79 -16.49 -19.47
C SER A 651 8.27 -15.41 -18.51
N GLY A 652 7.79 -14.29 -19.09
CA GLY A 652 7.38 -13.10 -18.33
C GLY A 652 8.53 -12.20 -17.85
N SER A 653 9.79 -12.56 -18.11
CA SER A 653 10.94 -11.83 -17.56
C SER A 653 11.21 -10.47 -18.18
N GLU A 654 11.97 -9.63 -17.45
CA GLU A 654 12.47 -8.37 -17.99
C GLU A 654 13.39 -8.60 -19.19
N TRP A 655 14.18 -9.68 -19.23
CA TRP A 655 14.96 -9.99 -20.42
C TRP A 655 14.07 -10.25 -21.66
N ALA A 656 13.02 -11.06 -21.50
CA ALA A 656 12.09 -11.39 -22.58
C ALA A 656 11.40 -10.13 -23.11
N TRP A 657 11.01 -9.23 -22.21
CA TRP A 657 10.41 -7.95 -22.59
C TRP A 657 11.43 -7.00 -23.25
N VAL A 658 12.54 -6.70 -22.57
CA VAL A 658 13.52 -5.69 -23.02
C VAL A 658 14.21 -6.08 -24.33
N THR A 659 14.44 -7.37 -24.57
CA THR A 659 15.16 -7.83 -25.76
C THR A 659 14.25 -8.24 -26.90
N HIS A 660 13.05 -8.74 -26.59
CA HIS A 660 12.16 -9.35 -27.58
C HIS A 660 10.75 -8.77 -27.61
N GLU A 661 10.41 -7.82 -26.73
CA GLU A 661 9.05 -7.31 -26.54
C GLU A 661 8.03 -8.45 -26.37
N HIS A 662 8.46 -9.53 -25.70
CA HIS A 662 7.71 -10.78 -25.59
C HIS A 662 7.04 -10.91 -24.23
N LEU A 663 5.76 -11.29 -24.26
CA LEU A 663 5.00 -11.75 -23.10
C LEU A 663 4.29 -13.06 -23.48
N GLY A 664 4.72 -14.16 -22.86
CA GLY A 664 4.16 -15.49 -23.06
C GLY A 664 4.89 -16.53 -22.20
N GLY A 665 4.36 -17.74 -22.17
CA GLY A 665 4.85 -18.84 -21.34
C GLY A 665 4.19 -18.90 -19.97
N VAL A 666 4.86 -19.53 -19.01
CA VAL A 666 4.39 -19.64 -17.62
C VAL A 666 5.35 -18.90 -16.69
N PRO A 667 4.86 -18.21 -15.64
CA PRO A 667 5.74 -17.50 -14.74
C PRO A 667 6.62 -18.49 -13.93
N PRO A 668 7.71 -18.01 -13.30
CA PRO A 668 8.55 -18.84 -12.43
C PRO A 668 7.75 -19.59 -11.37
N GLN A 669 8.19 -20.80 -11.00
CA GLN A 669 7.55 -21.55 -9.93
C GLN A 669 8.04 -21.06 -8.56
N VAL A 670 7.12 -20.99 -7.60
CA VAL A 670 7.41 -20.57 -6.23
C VAL A 670 7.15 -21.70 -5.25
N ASP A 671 8.13 -21.98 -4.41
CA ASP A 671 8.03 -22.87 -3.26
C ASP A 671 8.02 -22.01 -1.97
N LEU A 672 6.84 -21.83 -1.38
CA LEU A 672 6.69 -20.99 -0.19
C LEU A 672 7.27 -21.65 1.07
N ALA A 673 7.40 -22.98 1.10
CA ALA A 673 8.08 -23.66 2.20
C ALA A 673 9.59 -23.37 2.15
N HIS A 674 10.18 -23.34 0.95
CA HIS A 674 11.55 -22.88 0.75
C HIS A 674 11.72 -21.40 1.10
N GLU A 675 10.83 -20.51 0.67
CA GLU A 675 10.86 -19.07 1.04
C GLU A 675 10.83 -18.90 2.57
N ARG A 676 10.00 -19.68 3.27
CA ARG A 676 9.98 -19.68 4.73
C ARG A 676 11.32 -20.14 5.34
N ALA A 677 11.87 -21.26 4.87
CA ALA A 677 13.16 -21.78 5.36
C ALA A 677 14.31 -20.78 5.12
N LEU A 678 14.30 -20.13 3.96
CA LEU A 678 15.20 -19.04 3.60
C LEU A 678 15.04 -17.83 4.54
N GLY A 679 13.81 -17.41 4.85
CA GLY A 679 13.56 -16.34 5.80
C GLY A 679 14.05 -16.65 7.22
N GLU A 680 13.81 -17.87 7.71
CA GLU A 680 14.32 -18.33 9.02
C GLU A 680 15.86 -18.36 9.06
N LEU A 681 16.50 -18.79 7.97
CA LEU A 681 17.96 -18.76 7.80
C LEU A 681 18.50 -17.32 7.86
N LEU A 682 17.92 -16.40 7.08
CA LEU A 682 18.41 -15.02 6.96
C LEU A 682 18.22 -14.23 8.25
N ALA A 683 17.08 -14.36 8.92
CA ALA A 683 16.84 -13.72 10.21
C ALA A 683 17.87 -14.17 11.28
N GLU A 684 18.15 -15.47 11.35
CA GLU A 684 19.15 -16.00 12.29
C GLU A 684 20.57 -15.53 11.90
N ALA A 685 20.93 -15.63 10.62
CA ALA A 685 22.25 -15.21 10.12
C ALA A 685 22.51 -13.71 10.34
N ALA A 686 21.49 -12.86 10.19
CA ALA A 686 21.54 -11.44 10.52
C ALA A 686 21.79 -11.24 12.02
N ARG A 687 21.00 -11.91 12.87
CA ARG A 687 21.08 -11.83 14.35
C ARG A 687 22.45 -12.22 14.90
N VAL A 688 23.12 -13.22 14.31
CA VAL A 688 24.47 -13.65 14.72
C VAL A 688 25.60 -12.98 13.93
N GLY A 689 25.29 -11.97 13.11
CA GLY A 689 26.30 -11.17 12.39
C GLY A 689 27.07 -11.95 11.32
N HIS A 690 26.44 -12.96 10.69
CA HIS A 690 27.04 -13.75 9.61
C HIS A 690 26.88 -13.11 8.24
N LEU A 691 26.04 -12.08 8.12
CA LEU A 691 25.78 -11.37 6.88
C LEU A 691 26.37 -9.97 6.93
N SER A 692 26.86 -9.50 5.78
CA SER A 692 27.23 -8.09 5.60
C SER A 692 26.35 -7.39 4.60
N SER A 693 25.87 -8.12 3.61
CA SER A 693 24.75 -7.72 2.79
C SER A 693 23.93 -8.94 2.36
N ALA A 694 22.67 -8.70 2.04
CA ALA A 694 21.75 -9.66 1.46
C ALA A 694 20.81 -8.89 0.54
N HIS A 695 20.64 -9.38 -0.68
CA HIS A 695 19.81 -8.76 -1.71
C HIS A 695 19.06 -9.85 -2.45
N ASP A 696 17.77 -9.62 -2.64
CA ASP A 696 16.88 -10.54 -3.32
C ASP A 696 17.24 -10.68 -4.83
N LEU A 697 16.77 -11.77 -5.46
CA LEU A 697 16.82 -11.94 -6.91
C LEU A 697 15.38 -11.93 -7.45
N SER A 698 15.02 -10.82 -8.07
CA SER A 698 13.72 -10.53 -8.66
C SER A 698 13.89 -10.23 -10.17
N ASP A 699 13.35 -9.12 -10.64
CA ASP A 699 13.41 -8.67 -12.03
C ASP A 699 14.88 -8.53 -12.51
N GLY A 700 15.20 -9.13 -13.64
CA GLY A 700 16.55 -9.13 -14.21
C GLY A 700 17.53 -10.14 -13.61
N GLY A 701 17.15 -10.84 -12.54
CA GLY A 701 17.89 -11.96 -11.96
C GLY A 701 19.26 -11.59 -11.38
N LEU A 702 20.16 -12.59 -11.28
CA LEU A 702 21.46 -12.46 -10.61
C LEU A 702 22.32 -11.31 -11.16
N ALA A 703 22.27 -11.07 -12.48
CA ALA A 703 23.01 -9.99 -13.11
C ALA A 703 22.61 -8.62 -12.56
N GLN A 704 21.30 -8.37 -12.42
CA GLN A 704 20.78 -7.13 -11.86
C GLN A 704 21.19 -7.01 -10.39
N SER A 705 20.94 -8.03 -9.57
CA SER A 705 21.28 -8.01 -8.15
C SER A 705 22.78 -7.76 -7.90
N LEU A 706 23.67 -8.32 -8.74
CA LEU A 706 25.11 -8.05 -8.68
C LEU A 706 25.43 -6.59 -9.01
N VAL A 707 24.80 -6.03 -10.04
CA VAL A 707 25.00 -4.62 -10.45
C VAL A 707 24.55 -3.68 -9.34
N GLU A 708 23.33 -3.86 -8.83
CA GLU A 708 22.79 -3.01 -7.76
C GLU A 708 23.63 -3.09 -6.48
N SER A 709 23.97 -4.32 -6.06
CA SER A 709 24.85 -4.56 -4.90
C SER A 709 26.21 -3.86 -5.04
N CYS A 710 26.80 -3.88 -6.25
CA CYS A 710 28.06 -3.21 -6.53
C CYS A 710 27.91 -1.68 -6.50
N LEU A 711 26.90 -1.15 -7.18
CA LEU A 711 26.72 0.29 -7.39
C LEU A 711 26.32 1.02 -6.12
N ARG A 712 25.60 0.36 -5.21
CA ARG A 712 25.08 0.93 -3.95
C ARG A 712 26.16 1.61 -3.12
N ARG A 713 27.36 1.01 -3.04
CA ARG A 713 28.51 1.55 -2.27
C ARG A 713 29.81 1.63 -3.08
N GLY A 714 29.74 1.37 -4.39
CA GLY A 714 30.91 1.43 -5.28
C GLY A 714 31.93 0.31 -5.02
N VAL A 715 31.47 -0.88 -4.62
CA VAL A 715 32.33 -2.04 -4.34
C VAL A 715 32.19 -3.03 -5.49
N GLY A 716 33.29 -3.36 -6.17
CA GLY A 716 33.27 -4.34 -7.26
C GLY A 716 33.03 -5.76 -6.78
N ALA A 717 32.92 -6.69 -7.71
CA ALA A 717 32.81 -8.12 -7.40
C ALA A 717 33.46 -8.97 -8.50
N ARG A 718 33.98 -10.13 -8.11
CA ARG A 718 34.48 -11.17 -9.01
C ARG A 718 33.71 -12.45 -8.75
N VAL A 719 32.94 -12.89 -9.74
CA VAL A 719 32.10 -14.08 -9.66
C VAL A 719 32.47 -15.08 -10.75
N ALA A 720 32.22 -16.36 -10.50
CA ALA A 720 32.41 -17.43 -11.45
C ALA A 720 31.07 -18.10 -11.75
N VAL A 721 30.86 -18.44 -13.03
CA VAL A 721 29.73 -19.26 -13.44
C VAL A 721 30.02 -20.72 -13.09
N PRO A 722 29.13 -21.43 -12.41
CA PRO A 722 29.32 -22.84 -12.09
C PRO A 722 29.49 -23.71 -13.34
N GLU A 723 30.22 -24.82 -13.25
CA GLU A 723 30.52 -25.69 -14.40
C GLU A 723 29.24 -26.18 -15.10
N ARG A 724 28.18 -26.48 -14.34
CA ARG A 724 26.86 -26.88 -14.87
C ARG A 724 26.18 -25.81 -15.73
N PHE A 725 26.60 -24.55 -15.58
CA PHE A 725 26.11 -23.42 -16.36
C PHE A 725 27.17 -22.88 -17.34
N ALA A 726 28.34 -23.49 -17.49
CA ALA A 726 29.43 -22.91 -18.28
C ALA A 726 29.31 -23.12 -19.80
N GLY A 727 28.42 -24.01 -20.27
CA GLY A 727 28.31 -24.40 -21.67
C GLY A 727 27.23 -23.64 -22.46
N GLY A 728 27.54 -23.25 -23.70
CA GLY A 728 26.56 -22.64 -24.62
C GLY A 728 25.92 -21.37 -24.05
N SER A 729 24.59 -21.28 -24.10
CA SER A 729 23.81 -20.18 -23.51
C SER A 729 23.43 -20.38 -22.04
N MET A 730 24.00 -21.36 -21.35
CA MET A 730 23.73 -21.57 -19.92
C MET A 730 24.30 -20.48 -19.00
N PRO A 731 25.40 -19.76 -19.32
CA PRO A 731 25.82 -18.61 -18.52
C PRO A 731 24.77 -17.51 -18.52
N PHE A 732 24.06 -17.34 -19.66
CA PHE A 732 22.91 -16.44 -19.75
C PHE A 732 21.80 -16.87 -18.78
N VAL A 733 21.41 -18.16 -18.76
CA VAL A 733 20.37 -18.64 -17.84
C VAL A 733 20.76 -18.38 -16.38
N TYR A 734 22.01 -18.66 -16.01
CA TYR A 734 22.50 -18.44 -14.66
C TYR A 734 22.41 -16.98 -14.21
N LEU A 735 22.69 -16.06 -15.13
CA LEU A 735 22.73 -14.62 -14.87
C LEU A 735 21.35 -13.93 -14.93
N PHE A 736 20.47 -14.36 -15.84
CA PHE A 736 19.26 -13.59 -16.18
C PHE A 736 17.95 -14.31 -15.91
N SER A 737 17.96 -15.58 -15.50
CA SER A 737 16.71 -16.22 -15.07
C SER A 737 16.21 -15.58 -13.78
N GLU A 738 14.89 -15.44 -13.67
CA GLU A 738 14.15 -14.85 -12.55
C GLU A 738 13.48 -15.93 -11.67
N SER A 739 14.07 -17.13 -11.59
CA SER A 739 13.64 -18.16 -10.63
C SER A 739 13.48 -17.60 -9.22
N ALA A 740 12.36 -17.92 -8.57
CA ALA A 740 12.02 -17.42 -7.24
C ALA A 740 12.85 -18.09 -6.12
N GLY A 741 12.77 -17.57 -4.89
CA GLY A 741 13.41 -18.17 -3.71
C GLY A 741 14.94 -18.05 -3.69
N ARG A 742 15.50 -17.01 -4.30
CA ARG A 742 16.96 -16.80 -4.38
C ARG A 742 17.39 -15.48 -3.77
N VAL A 743 18.55 -15.50 -3.13
CA VAL A 743 19.15 -14.32 -2.47
C VAL A 743 20.67 -14.35 -2.68
N LEU A 744 21.22 -13.21 -3.05
CA LEU A 744 22.66 -12.96 -3.08
C LEU A 744 23.11 -12.42 -1.72
N VAL A 745 24.03 -13.12 -1.06
CA VAL A 745 24.56 -12.69 0.24
C VAL A 745 26.07 -12.50 0.21
N SER A 746 26.55 -11.51 0.96
CA SER A 746 27.98 -11.35 1.27
C SER A 746 28.27 -11.73 2.72
N VAL A 747 29.22 -12.64 2.90
CA VAL A 747 29.58 -13.24 4.19
C VAL A 747 31.00 -12.81 4.57
N PRO A 748 31.21 -12.26 5.80
CA PRO A 748 32.53 -11.94 6.30
C PRO A 748 33.48 -13.13 6.30
N ARG A 749 34.76 -12.87 6.04
CA ARG A 749 35.79 -13.89 6.21
C ARG A 749 35.82 -14.43 7.64
N GLY A 750 35.97 -15.73 7.77
CA GLY A 750 35.94 -16.44 9.05
C GLY A 750 34.55 -16.91 9.46
N HIS A 751 33.48 -16.43 8.83
CA HIS A 751 32.10 -16.82 9.14
C HIS A 751 31.55 -17.91 8.21
N GLU A 752 32.30 -18.31 7.18
CA GLU A 752 31.76 -19.09 6.07
C GLU A 752 31.36 -20.50 6.48
N LYS A 753 32.14 -21.12 7.37
CA LYS A 753 31.81 -22.44 7.92
C LYS A 753 30.54 -22.40 8.78
N ALA A 754 30.36 -21.35 9.57
CA ALA A 754 29.19 -21.20 10.43
C ALA A 754 27.94 -20.91 9.58
N PHE A 755 28.06 -20.03 8.60
CA PHE A 755 26.99 -19.72 7.65
C PHE A 755 26.55 -20.95 6.85
N THR A 756 27.49 -21.67 6.22
CA THR A 756 27.16 -22.86 5.43
C THR A 756 26.59 -24.02 6.27
N ALA A 757 27.00 -24.15 7.53
CA ALA A 757 26.37 -25.07 8.47
C ALA A 757 24.91 -24.68 8.76
N LEU A 758 24.64 -23.38 8.94
CA LEU A 758 23.28 -22.88 9.14
C LEU A 758 22.39 -23.10 7.90
N CYS A 759 22.93 -22.88 6.68
CA CYS A 759 22.22 -23.22 5.45
C CYS A 759 21.86 -24.71 5.38
N ALA A 760 22.81 -25.59 5.71
CA ALA A 760 22.59 -27.04 5.73
C ALA A 760 21.56 -27.47 6.79
N GLU A 761 21.58 -26.86 7.97
CA GLU A 761 20.59 -27.09 9.03
C GLU A 761 19.16 -26.73 8.59
N ARG A 762 19.02 -25.62 7.85
CA ARG A 762 17.74 -25.14 7.32
C ARG A 762 17.34 -25.78 5.99
N GLY A 763 18.18 -26.63 5.41
CA GLY A 763 17.92 -27.29 4.14
C GLY A 763 17.90 -26.33 2.93
N VAL A 764 18.54 -25.17 3.03
CA VAL A 764 18.58 -24.16 1.96
C VAL A 764 19.78 -24.42 1.05
N PRO A 765 19.59 -24.69 -0.26
CA PRO A 765 20.69 -24.81 -1.22
C PRO A 765 21.51 -23.53 -1.29
N PHE A 766 22.83 -23.67 -1.40
CA PHE A 766 23.73 -22.54 -1.53
C PHE A 766 24.92 -22.87 -2.42
N GLU A 767 25.50 -21.83 -3.02
CA GLU A 767 26.72 -21.93 -3.81
C GLU A 767 27.65 -20.75 -3.51
N LEU A 768 28.94 -21.03 -3.32
CA LEU A 768 29.97 -19.98 -3.26
C LEU A 768 30.29 -19.54 -4.68
N ILE A 769 29.88 -18.33 -5.05
CA ILE A 769 29.96 -17.84 -6.44
C ILE A 769 31.13 -16.91 -6.67
N GLY A 770 31.73 -16.34 -5.63
CA GLY A 770 32.77 -15.34 -5.81
C GLY A 770 33.15 -14.58 -4.54
N VAL A 771 33.70 -13.39 -4.76
CA VAL A 771 34.12 -12.48 -3.69
C VAL A 771 33.83 -11.02 -4.07
N THR A 772 33.65 -10.17 -3.07
CA THR A 772 33.70 -8.71 -3.30
C THR A 772 35.13 -8.29 -3.69
N ASP A 773 35.24 -7.21 -4.45
CA ASP A 773 36.51 -6.66 -4.93
C ASP A 773 36.52 -5.12 -4.84
N PRO A 774 36.72 -4.55 -3.63
CA PRO A 774 36.73 -3.10 -3.43
C PRO A 774 37.81 -2.37 -4.25
N ALA A 775 38.92 -3.03 -4.57
CA ALA A 775 40.03 -2.43 -5.33
C ALA A 775 39.87 -2.57 -6.86
N GLY A 776 39.04 -3.51 -7.32
CA GLY A 776 38.91 -3.86 -8.73
C GLY A 776 38.15 -2.84 -9.57
N GLY A 777 37.27 -2.03 -8.98
CA GLY A 777 36.49 -0.99 -9.68
C GLY A 777 35.59 -1.52 -10.81
N ALA A 778 35.23 -2.80 -10.78
CA ALA A 778 34.45 -3.47 -11.82
C ALA A 778 33.63 -4.63 -11.26
N LEU A 779 32.57 -5.00 -12.00
CA LEU A 779 31.95 -6.32 -11.91
C LEU A 779 32.59 -7.24 -12.96
N GLU A 780 33.15 -8.34 -12.51
CA GLU A 780 33.77 -9.35 -13.36
C GLU A 780 33.08 -10.69 -13.19
N VAL A 781 32.59 -11.24 -14.29
CA VAL A 781 32.11 -12.62 -14.39
C VAL A 781 33.20 -13.41 -15.13
N HIS A 782 33.94 -14.23 -14.39
CA HIS A 782 35.14 -14.90 -14.86
C HIS A 782 34.88 -15.71 -16.14
N GLY A 783 35.68 -15.45 -17.18
CA GLY A 783 35.57 -16.11 -18.48
C GLY A 783 34.38 -15.66 -19.33
N GLN A 784 33.53 -14.76 -18.82
CA GLN A 784 32.39 -14.18 -19.55
C GLN A 784 32.64 -12.70 -19.85
N PHE A 785 32.66 -11.81 -18.88
CA PHE A 785 32.85 -10.38 -19.13
C PHE A 785 33.38 -9.62 -17.92
N ARG A 786 33.82 -8.38 -18.17
CA ARG A 786 34.18 -7.40 -17.14
C ARG A 786 33.63 -6.03 -17.53
N ILE A 787 32.88 -5.40 -16.63
CA ILE A 787 32.28 -4.08 -16.84
C ILE A 787 32.72 -3.16 -15.70
N GLY A 788 33.26 -1.98 -16.02
CA GLY A 788 33.66 -1.00 -15.02
C GLY A 788 32.46 -0.43 -14.26
N LEU A 789 32.62 -0.11 -12.97
CA LEU A 789 31.52 0.45 -12.19
C LEU A 789 31.03 1.80 -12.72
N ASP A 790 31.91 2.62 -13.31
CA ASP A 790 31.52 3.89 -13.92
C ASP A 790 30.63 3.68 -15.16
N GLU A 791 30.93 2.65 -15.96
CA GLU A 791 30.13 2.29 -17.13
C GLU A 791 28.75 1.74 -16.71
N LEU A 792 28.73 0.84 -15.71
CA LEU A 792 27.48 0.35 -15.12
C LEU A 792 26.65 1.49 -14.55
N ARG A 793 27.27 2.40 -13.79
CA ARG A 793 26.59 3.55 -13.19
C ARG A 793 26.00 4.44 -14.28
N ALA A 794 26.77 4.76 -15.31
CA ALA A 794 26.29 5.58 -16.42
C ALA A 794 25.09 4.95 -17.14
N ALA A 795 25.11 3.63 -17.39
CA ALA A 795 23.99 2.91 -17.98
C ALA A 795 22.76 2.89 -17.05
N HIS A 796 22.97 2.59 -15.77
CA HIS A 796 21.92 2.43 -14.77
C HIS A 796 21.21 3.74 -14.42
N THR A 797 21.94 4.86 -14.30
CA THR A 797 21.37 6.13 -13.80
C THR A 797 20.86 7.08 -14.88
N ALA A 798 21.17 6.84 -16.16
CA ALA A 798 20.88 7.82 -17.22
C ALA A 798 19.43 7.78 -17.72
N THR A 799 18.72 6.66 -17.59
CA THR A 799 17.46 6.43 -18.32
C THR A 799 16.32 7.34 -17.89
N LEU A 800 15.93 7.35 -16.60
CA LEU A 800 14.80 8.18 -16.17
C LEU A 800 15.07 9.69 -16.30
N PRO A 801 16.24 10.23 -15.90
CA PRO A 801 16.54 11.64 -16.14
C PRO A 801 16.49 12.03 -17.62
N ARG A 802 16.99 11.17 -18.52
CA ARG A 802 16.93 11.43 -19.96
C ARG A 802 15.49 11.49 -20.49
N LEU A 803 14.59 10.66 -19.95
CA LEU A 803 13.19 10.62 -20.36
C LEU A 803 12.38 11.78 -19.79
N PHE A 804 12.65 12.22 -18.56
CA PHE A 804 11.72 13.09 -17.81
C PHE A 804 12.28 14.46 -17.38
N SER A 805 13.59 14.72 -17.47
CA SER A 805 14.18 16.02 -17.10
C SER A 805 14.19 17.07 -18.23
N GLY A 806 13.74 16.71 -19.44
CA GLY A 806 13.80 17.57 -20.65
C GLY A 806 12.48 18.22 -21.08
N ALA A 807 11.36 17.91 -20.43
CA ALA A 807 10.10 18.62 -20.66
C ALA A 807 10.14 19.94 -19.88
N GLU A 808 9.83 21.08 -20.52
CA GLU A 808 9.62 22.34 -19.81
C GLU A 808 8.68 22.08 -18.64
N VAL A 809 9.16 22.34 -17.42
CA VAL A 809 8.32 22.35 -16.22
C VAL A 809 7.19 23.31 -16.51
N VAL A 810 5.98 22.77 -16.71
CA VAL A 810 4.77 23.58 -16.69
C VAL A 810 4.70 24.15 -15.28
N GLU A 811 5.03 25.43 -15.12
CA GLU A 811 4.80 26.15 -13.87
C GLU A 811 3.31 26.01 -13.53
N VAL A 812 3.01 25.14 -12.57
CA VAL A 812 1.69 25.09 -11.93
C VAL A 812 1.65 26.34 -11.02
N PRO A 813 0.79 27.33 -11.30
CA PRO A 813 0.74 28.52 -10.47
C PRO A 813 0.27 28.11 -9.07
N ALA A 814 1.06 28.47 -8.05
CA ALA A 814 0.63 28.38 -6.66
C ALA A 814 -0.71 29.12 -6.49
N PRO A 815 -1.64 28.63 -5.64
CA PRO A 815 -2.94 29.25 -5.47
C PRO A 815 -2.76 30.71 -5.02
N ALA A 816 -3.34 31.63 -5.80
CA ALA A 816 -3.31 33.05 -5.52
C ALA A 816 -4.06 33.33 -4.21
N THR A 817 -3.32 33.45 -3.10
CA THR A 817 -3.85 34.02 -1.87
C THR A 817 -4.07 35.51 -2.09
N GLY A 818 -5.32 35.88 -2.40
CA GLY A 818 -5.75 37.27 -2.47
C GLY A 818 -5.71 37.93 -1.09
N VAL A 819 -4.58 38.52 -0.74
CA VAL A 819 -4.50 39.60 0.25
C VAL A 819 -3.68 40.73 -0.35
N ALA A 820 -4.36 41.69 -0.96
CA ALA A 820 -3.73 42.92 -1.43
C ALA A 820 -3.36 43.80 -0.23
N GLY A 821 -2.10 43.76 0.17
CA GLY A 821 -1.48 44.71 1.08
C GLY A 821 0.00 44.83 0.74
N ALA A 822 0.38 45.89 0.03
CA ALA A 822 1.76 46.13 -0.37
C ALA A 822 2.65 46.34 0.86
N VAL A 823 3.65 45.47 1.03
CA VAL A 823 4.77 45.69 1.94
C VAL A 823 6.04 45.64 1.08
N GLU A 824 6.73 46.79 0.96
CA GLU A 824 8.02 46.89 0.28
C GLU A 824 9.07 46.03 1.00
N ALA A 825 9.63 45.05 0.28
CA ALA A 825 10.79 44.29 0.72
C ALA A 825 12.06 45.12 0.55
N VAL A 826 12.78 45.34 1.65
CA VAL A 826 14.13 45.92 1.64
C VAL A 826 15.13 44.79 1.29
N PRO A 827 15.97 44.93 0.25
CA PRO A 827 16.91 43.89 -0.14
C PRO A 827 18.17 43.91 0.75
N LEU A 828 18.57 42.74 1.23
CA LEU A 828 19.90 42.52 1.83
C LEU A 828 20.90 42.14 0.73
N PRO A 829 22.16 42.62 0.78
CA PRO A 829 23.10 42.45 -0.32
C PRO A 829 23.77 41.08 -0.28
N VAL A 830 23.70 40.38 -1.41
CA VAL A 830 24.49 39.18 -1.71
C VAL A 830 25.85 39.64 -2.23
N THR A 831 26.93 39.12 -1.66
CA THR A 831 28.29 39.28 -2.19
C THR A 831 28.75 37.93 -2.73
N GLU A 832 29.09 37.86 -4.02
CA GLU A 832 29.82 36.74 -4.62
C GLU A 832 31.26 36.69 -4.08
N PRO A 833 31.92 35.51 -4.15
CA PRO A 833 33.30 35.55 -4.61
C PRO A 833 33.65 34.48 -5.63
N ALA A 834 34.47 34.91 -6.60
CA ALA A 834 35.17 34.09 -7.57
C ALA A 834 36.49 33.50 -7.00
N ALA A 835 36.76 32.26 -7.43
CA ALA A 835 38.02 31.59 -7.80
C ALA A 835 39.34 31.67 -6.97
N GLU A 836 39.88 30.45 -6.79
CA GLU A 836 41.29 29.96 -6.65
C GLU A 836 42.12 30.25 -5.38
N VAL A 837 42.37 29.21 -4.55
CA VAL A 837 43.66 28.93 -3.85
C VAL A 837 43.86 27.41 -3.65
N ALA A 838 45.13 26.99 -3.74
CA ALA A 838 45.77 25.65 -3.84
C ALA A 838 45.65 24.68 -2.63
N PRO A 839 46.09 23.40 -2.75
CA PRO A 839 45.77 22.33 -1.78
C PRO A 839 46.73 22.29 -0.58
N VAL A 840 46.21 21.84 0.57
CA VAL A 840 46.97 21.65 1.82
C VAL A 840 47.02 20.17 2.21
N ASP A 841 48.23 19.75 2.60
CA ASP A 841 48.74 18.41 2.93
C ASP A 841 48.19 17.84 4.25
N PRO A 842 47.68 16.58 4.30
CA PRO A 842 47.14 15.98 5.52
C PRO A 842 48.25 15.28 6.32
N ALA A 843 49.09 16.04 7.02
CA ALA A 843 50.00 15.51 8.03
C ALA A 843 50.37 16.57 9.09
N SER A 844 49.47 16.78 10.05
CA SER A 844 49.67 17.34 11.41
C SER A 844 48.27 17.80 11.88
N VAL A 845 47.74 17.45 13.05
CA VAL A 845 48.26 17.71 14.40
C VAL A 845 47.56 16.74 15.38
N ASP A 846 48.31 16.36 16.42
CA ASP A 846 48.01 15.42 17.50
C ASP A 846 46.72 15.67 18.32
N SER A 847 46.15 14.58 18.80
CA SER A 847 45.00 14.49 19.71
C SER A 847 45.42 14.14 21.14
N GLU A 848 44.94 14.89 22.14
CA GLU A 848 44.70 14.40 23.53
C GLU A 848 43.59 15.23 24.25
N PRO A 849 42.90 14.67 25.27
CA PRO A 849 41.46 14.85 25.47
C PRO A 849 41.06 15.77 26.65
N ILE A 850 39.81 16.25 26.68
CA ILE A 850 39.22 16.99 27.81
C ILE A 850 37.93 16.33 28.31
N ALA A 851 37.86 16.25 29.64
CA ALA A 851 36.96 15.50 30.49
C ALA A 851 35.54 16.07 30.66
N SER A 852 34.59 15.17 30.96
CA SER A 852 33.24 15.45 31.44
C SER A 852 33.16 15.54 32.97
N ALA A 853 32.44 16.53 33.49
CA ALA A 853 32.15 16.72 34.90
C ALA A 853 30.96 15.86 35.38
N GLY A 854 31.07 15.24 36.56
CA GLY A 854 29.96 14.58 37.27
C GLY A 854 29.37 15.43 38.40
N PRO A 855 28.40 14.89 39.17
CA PRO A 855 28.10 15.34 40.52
C PRO A 855 28.34 14.25 41.60
N THR A 856 28.55 14.72 42.83
CA THR A 856 29.14 14.10 44.02
C THR A 856 28.20 13.24 44.89
N PRO A 857 28.73 12.49 45.90
CA PRO A 857 28.20 11.19 46.33
C PRO A 857 27.40 11.20 47.64
N ARG A 858 26.71 10.07 47.91
CA ARG A 858 26.39 9.60 49.26
C ARG A 858 26.86 8.16 49.45
N THR A 859 27.43 7.93 50.62
CA THR A 859 28.17 6.77 51.09
C THR A 859 27.28 5.63 51.59
N GLY A 860 27.76 4.39 51.44
CA GLY A 860 27.18 3.20 52.08
C GLY A 860 27.78 1.91 51.51
N ALA A 861 28.82 1.40 52.17
CA ALA A 861 29.57 0.20 51.77
C ALA A 861 28.87 -1.11 52.17
N ALA A 862 28.99 -2.15 51.33
CA ALA A 862 29.21 -3.56 51.71
C ALA A 862 29.61 -4.40 50.48
N GLU A 863 30.51 -5.35 50.70
CA GLU A 863 31.31 -6.17 49.76
C GLU A 863 30.54 -7.28 49.01
N PRO A 864 31.15 -7.90 47.97
CA PRO A 864 30.50 -8.86 47.07
C PRO A 864 30.76 -10.33 47.44
N VAL A 865 29.84 -11.23 47.07
CA VAL A 865 30.06 -12.69 47.09
C VAL A 865 29.61 -13.29 45.75
N ALA A 866 30.54 -13.99 45.11
CA ALA A 866 30.37 -14.83 43.92
C ALA A 866 30.15 -16.32 44.34
N PRO A 867 29.76 -17.22 43.42
CA PRO A 867 28.85 -18.33 43.68
C PRO A 867 29.54 -19.66 44.03
N ALA A 868 28.76 -20.61 44.56
CA ALA A 868 29.14 -22.02 44.74
C ALA A 868 28.10 -22.96 44.11
N ALA A 869 28.61 -24.07 43.57
CA ALA A 869 27.93 -25.10 42.80
C ALA A 869 27.41 -26.28 43.67
N ASP A 870 26.59 -27.11 43.00
CA ASP A 870 26.22 -28.52 43.24
C ASP A 870 25.55 -28.94 44.55
N GLU A 871 24.37 -29.59 44.43
CA GLU A 871 24.17 -31.02 44.73
C GLU A 871 22.68 -31.43 44.59
N ALA A 872 22.43 -32.59 43.98
CA ALA A 872 21.25 -33.44 44.16
C ALA A 872 21.72 -34.74 44.90
N PRO A 873 20.90 -35.76 45.22
CA PRO A 873 19.43 -35.93 45.15
C PRO A 873 18.82 -36.55 46.45
N GLU A 874 17.49 -36.80 46.51
CA GLU A 874 16.91 -38.06 47.05
C GLU A 874 15.37 -38.13 46.91
N ALA A 875 14.88 -39.36 46.73
CA ALA A 875 13.50 -39.77 46.43
C ALA A 875 12.83 -40.46 47.62
N VAL A 876 11.49 -40.42 47.74
CA VAL A 876 10.72 -41.41 48.53
C VAL A 876 9.28 -41.64 48.00
N ALA A 877 9.07 -42.89 47.58
CA ALA A 877 7.97 -43.86 47.79
C ALA A 877 6.51 -43.67 47.34
N ASP A 878 6.04 -44.80 46.80
CA ASP A 878 4.72 -45.29 46.38
C ASP A 878 4.02 -46.09 47.52
N PRO A 879 2.72 -46.43 47.43
CA PRO A 879 2.35 -47.86 47.47
C PRO A 879 1.10 -48.32 46.68
N ALA A 880 1.22 -49.52 46.07
CA ALA A 880 0.33 -50.72 45.98
C ALA A 880 -1.19 -50.57 45.62
N GLU A 881 -1.88 -51.46 44.87
CA GLU A 881 -1.97 -52.94 44.95
C GLU A 881 -2.85 -53.55 43.78
N ALA A 882 -2.53 -54.78 43.31
CA ALA A 882 -3.37 -55.92 42.80
C ALA A 882 -4.43 -55.73 41.65
N ALA A 883 -4.74 -56.66 40.71
CA ALA A 883 -4.30 -58.01 40.35
C ALA A 883 -4.93 -58.45 38.97
N ALA A 884 -4.24 -59.37 38.28
CA ALA A 884 -4.61 -60.39 37.25
C ALA A 884 -6.01 -60.41 36.56
N ASP A 885 -6.00 -60.51 35.22
CA ASP A 885 -6.60 -61.65 34.47
C ASP A 885 -6.20 -61.62 32.96
N GLU A 886 -5.90 -62.80 32.40
CA GLU A 886 -5.74 -63.16 30.96
C GLU A 886 -6.13 -64.66 30.86
N PRO A 887 -6.36 -65.34 29.69
CA PRO A 887 -6.22 -64.94 28.28
C PRO A 887 -7.26 -65.55 27.29
N ALA A 888 -7.11 -65.30 25.97
CA ALA A 888 -7.32 -66.24 24.84
C ALA A 888 -6.91 -65.55 23.49
N GLU A 889 -5.75 -65.86 22.89
CA GLU A 889 -5.50 -66.82 21.77
C GLU A 889 -6.40 -66.63 20.51
N ALA A 890 -5.94 -66.60 19.24
CA ALA A 890 -4.65 -66.93 18.62
C ALA A 890 -4.56 -66.48 17.14
N ALA A 891 -3.31 -66.42 16.64
CA ALA A 891 -2.79 -66.68 15.27
C ALA A 891 -3.03 -65.64 14.14
N GLY A 892 -2.05 -65.27 13.31
CA GLY A 892 -0.64 -65.63 13.17
C GLY A 892 -0.09 -65.34 11.75
N ALA A 893 1.15 -64.84 11.70
CA ALA A 893 2.19 -64.87 10.62
C ALA A 893 1.89 -64.24 9.23
N ASP A 894 2.59 -63.17 8.80
CA ASP A 894 4.00 -63.00 8.35
C ASP A 894 4.26 -63.36 6.85
N GLU A 895 4.44 -62.29 6.03
CA GLU A 895 5.53 -61.93 5.07
C GLU A 895 6.48 -63.00 4.44
N PRO A 896 7.36 -62.66 3.43
CA PRO A 896 7.28 -61.75 2.26
C PRO A 896 7.99 -62.30 0.97
N ALA A 897 8.13 -61.44 -0.08
CA ALA A 897 9.31 -61.25 -0.97
C ALA A 897 9.27 -61.57 -2.50
N GLU A 898 9.82 -60.59 -3.25
CA GLU A 898 10.63 -60.62 -4.51
C GLU A 898 10.04 -60.67 -5.95
N ALA A 899 10.17 -59.50 -6.61
CA ALA A 899 10.99 -59.16 -7.80
C ALA A 899 10.68 -59.64 -9.26
N ALA A 900 10.56 -58.60 -10.12
CA ALA A 900 11.12 -58.40 -11.47
C ALA A 900 10.49 -59.04 -12.73
N GLY A 901 10.31 -58.22 -13.77
CA GLY A 901 10.24 -58.66 -15.18
C GLY A 901 9.48 -57.73 -16.13
N ALA A 902 10.21 -56.97 -16.95
CA ALA A 902 9.71 -56.06 -18.00
C ALA A 902 9.20 -56.78 -19.26
N ALA A 903 8.26 -56.16 -20.01
CA ALA A 903 8.24 -56.06 -21.49
C ALA A 903 6.92 -55.43 -22.01
N GLU A 904 7.07 -54.37 -22.82
CA GLU A 904 6.09 -53.84 -23.80
C GLU A 904 6.36 -54.48 -25.21
N PRO A 905 5.66 -54.15 -26.32
CA PRO A 905 4.30 -53.63 -26.54
C PRO A 905 3.56 -54.34 -27.72
N ALA A 906 2.31 -53.96 -28.04
CA ALA A 906 1.75 -54.07 -29.41
C ALA A 906 0.51 -53.19 -29.63
N GLU A 907 0.54 -52.45 -30.74
CA GLU A 907 -0.52 -51.63 -31.35
C GLU A 907 -1.72 -52.47 -31.87
N ALA A 908 -2.90 -51.84 -31.99
CA ALA A 908 -3.51 -51.50 -33.29
C ALA A 908 -5.04 -51.26 -33.22
N ALA A 909 -5.42 -50.08 -33.73
CA ALA A 909 -6.47 -49.79 -34.72
C ALA A 909 -7.95 -50.17 -34.48
N ALA A 910 -8.73 -49.11 -34.23
CA ALA A 910 -9.82 -48.59 -35.08
C ALA A 910 -10.92 -49.52 -35.61
N GLU A 911 -12.18 -49.16 -35.32
CA GLU A 911 -13.22 -49.08 -36.35
C GLU A 911 -14.35 -48.12 -35.95
N ALA A 912 -14.86 -47.44 -36.96
CA ALA A 912 -15.83 -46.35 -36.94
C ALA A 912 -17.25 -46.84 -37.25
N THR A 913 -18.15 -45.89 -37.53
CA THR A 913 -19.53 -45.97 -38.09
C THR A 913 -20.65 -46.08 -37.05
N ASP A 914 -21.78 -45.37 -37.15
CA ASP A 914 -22.28 -44.32 -38.06
C ASP A 914 -23.58 -43.76 -37.44
N ALA A 915 -23.92 -42.54 -37.88
CA ALA A 915 -25.15 -41.75 -37.86
C ALA A 915 -26.43 -42.21 -37.13
N GLY A 916 -27.13 -41.21 -36.58
CA GLY A 916 -28.58 -41.29 -36.38
C GLY A 916 -29.17 -40.11 -35.60
N ASP A 917 -29.78 -39.18 -36.33
CA ASP A 917 -30.57 -38.02 -35.88
C ASP A 917 -31.59 -38.27 -34.75
N GLY A 918 -31.93 -37.21 -34.01
CA GLY A 918 -33.16 -37.17 -33.23
C GLY A 918 -33.29 -35.99 -32.25
N GLU A 919 -33.97 -34.93 -32.70
CA GLU A 919 -34.41 -33.76 -31.94
C GLU A 919 -35.35 -34.06 -30.74
N GLN A 920 -35.10 -33.34 -29.64
CA GLN A 920 -36.07 -32.72 -28.69
C GLN A 920 -36.96 -33.63 -27.77
N PRO A 921 -37.67 -33.07 -26.76
CA PRO A 921 -37.16 -32.42 -25.53
C PRO A 921 -37.93 -32.91 -24.27
N ALA A 922 -37.35 -32.84 -23.06
CA ALA A 922 -38.14 -32.81 -21.80
C ALA A 922 -37.29 -32.48 -20.57
N ALA A 923 -37.54 -31.31 -19.99
CA ALA A 923 -37.43 -31.09 -18.55
C ALA A 923 -38.66 -31.69 -17.83
N PRO A 924 -38.88 -31.53 -16.50
CA PRO A 924 -37.97 -31.27 -15.37
C PRO A 924 -38.19 -32.29 -14.21
N ASP A 925 -37.32 -32.32 -13.19
CA ASP A 925 -37.73 -32.22 -11.77
C ASP A 925 -36.58 -32.43 -10.76
N GLN A 926 -36.39 -31.37 -9.97
CA GLN A 926 -36.36 -31.36 -8.50
C GLN A 926 -35.52 -32.42 -7.75
N ARG A 927 -34.40 -31.97 -7.15
CA ARG A 927 -34.36 -31.45 -5.77
C ARG A 927 -33.06 -30.70 -5.50
#